data_AF-A0A9E0BLA8-F1
#
_entry.id   AF-A0A9E0BLA8-F1
#
_cell.length_a   1.000
_cell.length_b   1.000
_cell.length_c   1.000
_cell.angle_alpha   90.00
_cell.angle_beta   90.00
_cell.angle_gamma   90.00
#
_symmetry.space_group_name_H-M   'P 1'
#
loop_
_entity.id
_entity.type
_entity.pdbx_description
1 polymer ?
#
loop_
_entity_poly.entity_id
_entity_poly.type
_entity_poly.pdbx_seq_one_letter_code
_entity_poly.pdbx_strand_id
1 'polypeptide(L)'
;MKCVILAGGSGDSLWPLSRKNYPKQFMKFKEGRSLLQETVVRNLPYCDEFIIVTNEAYKNIVNGQMKAFQSLKYRVILEGTAKGTAAAIMLGTMFANPTEFVLVVNSDNFIDGDGYKDAIIGAKEIAKKGVIAAVGVKPEYQAKNLGYIKRDGNDVIKILSNVDFDDATSEIADCYSYEEGYLWNSGILVFRAGDMVNITRKKCPELYTACRTAKRKVPAIRRAIRFSENVMKDIVTGSIETLVLEHCDNLKVVEADILWKDIDNVCDIEMHHSDDKPDNIIKNDCSNISVINNAQRQLVVANDLRDMVVVNTEDAVYISSKKSADNIKEIIKDNLDQYETYFDYNRISYREWGIHELLNYSNGYKVKKVTVFPGMMMNLHQHELRAEYWSVVEGTATITIGTETKDYHKYESIFVPIGVKHKVANKTDSNVVIIEVGIGDSILDNDMVKIYGQDSSDNGGNYVRKDNCPIVKLDPAFKDNLWGGTKIRDVYGKKCDYDVIGESWELSAHPDGQSRIAEGYYKGMLFNDYLSIIGKEALGWKCQAQDRFPVLIKFIDAKQALSIQIHPDDEYALENENEYGKNEMWYVLDAEPGAYLYCGLSRASSKEEIEERIKNNTITEILNKIEVKKGDVVMVKAGTIHAIGAGIFICEIQQNSNCTYRMYDYDRRDKFGNPRELHIAKSLDVVNPVKYEKDNKCNVMLAHNEHYMSKRLVQCKYFEVIKYEIEDEAKIPVDEASFLSVIVIDGEGTIMTDDNDKELKFKAGESFFINAGKRNVVVKGRSTCIITHV
;
A
#
# COMPACT_ATOMS: atom_id res chain seq x y z
N MET A 1 -0.11 11.25 -8.05
CA MET A 1 -0.62 11.60 -6.70
C MET A 1 -0.98 10.29 -6.01
N LYS A 2 -1.04 10.26 -4.68
CA LYS A 2 -1.59 9.11 -3.97
C LYS A 2 -3.11 9.28 -3.85
N CYS A 3 -3.88 8.22 -4.10
CA CYS A 3 -5.33 8.24 -3.92
C CYS A 3 -5.70 7.54 -2.61
N VAL A 4 -6.26 8.25 -1.64
CA VAL A 4 -6.87 7.65 -0.45
C VAL A 4 -8.35 7.43 -0.74
N ILE A 5 -8.76 6.17 -0.84
CA ILE A 5 -10.17 5.80 -1.06
C ILE A 5 -10.78 5.40 0.27
N LEU A 6 -11.84 6.09 0.67
CA LEU A 6 -12.63 5.77 1.85
C LEU A 6 -13.70 4.74 1.49
N ALA A 7 -13.50 3.51 1.96
CA ALA A 7 -14.36 2.36 1.71
C ALA A 7 -15.02 1.83 3.00
N GLY A 8 -15.52 2.76 3.82
CA GLY A 8 -16.27 2.47 5.05
C GLY A 8 -17.78 2.33 4.81
N GLY A 9 -18.52 2.00 5.89
CA GLY A 9 -19.98 1.89 5.91
C GLY A 9 -20.49 0.44 5.95
N SER A 10 -21.54 0.18 6.75
CA SER A 10 -22.15 -1.15 6.90
C SER A 10 -23.02 -1.56 5.71
N GLY A 11 -23.34 -0.64 4.80
CA GLY A 11 -24.02 -0.94 3.54
C GLY A 11 -25.50 -1.27 3.66
N ASP A 12 -26.14 -1.13 4.83
CA ASP A 12 -27.52 -1.62 5.04
C ASP A 12 -28.61 -0.85 4.28
N SER A 13 -28.27 0.29 3.68
CA SER A 13 -29.24 1.20 3.04
C SER A 13 -29.70 0.77 1.64
N LEU A 14 -28.97 -0.14 1.01
CA LEU A 14 -29.28 -0.66 -0.33
C LEU A 14 -29.75 -2.12 -0.32
N TRP A 15 -30.21 -2.62 0.83
CA TRP A 15 -30.77 -3.97 0.91
C TRP A 15 -31.95 -4.10 -0.07
N PRO A 16 -32.09 -5.21 -0.83
CA PRO A 16 -31.34 -6.46 -0.78
C PRO A 16 -30.20 -6.52 -1.82
N LEU A 17 -29.69 -5.41 -2.34
CA LEU A 17 -28.48 -5.43 -3.18
C LEU A 17 -27.22 -5.55 -2.31
N SER A 18 -27.22 -4.89 -1.16
CA SER A 18 -26.14 -4.89 -0.19
C SER A 18 -26.45 -5.75 1.04
N ARG A 19 -25.39 -6.14 1.76
CA ARG A 19 -25.45 -6.86 3.03
C ARG A 19 -24.38 -6.28 3.97
N LYS A 20 -24.52 -6.51 5.26
CA LYS A 20 -23.49 -6.12 6.25
C LYS A 20 -22.09 -6.65 5.91
N ASN A 21 -22.01 -7.90 5.44
CA ASN A 21 -20.75 -8.53 4.99
C ASN A 21 -20.48 -8.34 3.49
N TYR A 22 -21.34 -7.62 2.77
CA TYR A 22 -21.11 -7.18 1.39
C TYR A 22 -21.64 -5.76 1.17
N PRO A 23 -20.92 -4.74 1.69
CA PRO A 23 -21.35 -3.35 1.65
C PRO A 23 -21.56 -2.74 0.26
N LYS A 24 -22.26 -1.59 0.22
CA LYS A 24 -22.67 -0.90 -1.02
C LYS A 24 -21.53 -0.63 -2.00
N GLN A 25 -20.37 -0.21 -1.50
CA GLN A 25 -19.19 0.14 -2.31
C GLN A 25 -18.66 -1.03 -3.14
N PHE A 26 -18.98 -2.27 -2.78
CA PHE A 26 -18.53 -3.48 -3.47
C PHE A 26 -19.57 -4.03 -4.45
N MET A 27 -20.78 -3.48 -4.49
CA MET A 27 -21.83 -3.92 -5.41
C MET A 27 -21.49 -3.51 -6.83
N LYS A 28 -21.87 -4.36 -7.79
CA LYS A 28 -21.76 -4.05 -9.22
C LYS A 28 -22.72 -2.91 -9.55
N PHE A 29 -22.22 -1.92 -10.28
CA PHE A 29 -22.95 -0.71 -10.63
C PHE A 29 -22.92 -0.45 -12.14
N LYS A 30 -21.79 0.00 -12.70
CA LYS A 30 -21.65 0.35 -14.13
C LYS A 30 -20.85 -0.74 -14.86
N GLU A 31 -21.40 -1.28 -15.95
CA GLU A 31 -20.71 -2.26 -16.82
C GLU A 31 -20.11 -3.47 -16.06
N GLY A 32 -20.77 -3.91 -14.99
CA GLY A 32 -20.33 -5.03 -14.16
C GLY A 32 -19.18 -4.74 -13.19
N ARG A 33 -18.68 -3.50 -13.13
CA ARG A 33 -17.69 -3.02 -12.15
C ARG A 33 -18.37 -2.50 -10.89
N SER A 34 -17.70 -2.61 -9.75
CA SER A 34 -18.21 -2.07 -8.49
C SER A 34 -18.00 -0.55 -8.34
N LEU A 35 -18.71 0.10 -7.41
CA LEU A 35 -18.49 1.52 -7.11
C LEU A 35 -17.03 1.82 -6.70
N LEU A 36 -16.41 0.91 -5.93
CA LEU A 36 -14.99 0.97 -5.63
C LEU A 36 -14.15 0.90 -6.91
N GLN A 37 -14.43 -0.05 -7.80
CA GLN A 37 -13.68 -0.21 -9.05
C GLN A 37 -13.85 0.99 -9.98
N GLU A 38 -15.06 1.55 -10.09
CA GLU A 38 -15.33 2.80 -10.82
C GLU A 38 -14.51 3.96 -10.26
N THR A 39 -14.47 4.08 -8.93
CA THR A 39 -13.66 5.10 -8.24
C THR A 39 -12.17 4.94 -8.53
N VAL A 40 -11.66 3.70 -8.60
CA VAL A 40 -10.27 3.43 -9.01
C VAL A 40 -10.04 3.84 -10.46
N VAL A 41 -10.87 3.36 -11.40
CA VAL A 41 -10.75 3.63 -12.85
C VAL A 41 -10.72 5.13 -13.12
N ARG A 42 -11.67 5.87 -12.54
CA ARG A 42 -11.79 7.33 -12.65
C ARG A 42 -10.53 8.08 -12.21
N ASN A 43 -9.76 7.51 -11.28
CA ASN A 43 -8.59 8.14 -10.69
C ASN A 43 -7.24 7.61 -11.20
N LEU A 44 -7.23 6.57 -12.05
CA LEU A 44 -6.01 6.05 -12.68
C LEU A 44 -5.17 7.12 -13.40
N PRO A 45 -5.76 8.10 -14.12
CA PRO A 45 -4.97 9.12 -14.82
C PRO A 45 -4.24 10.10 -13.89
N TYR A 46 -4.65 10.22 -12.63
CA TYR A 46 -4.15 11.23 -11.69
C TYR A 46 -3.25 10.65 -10.60
N CYS A 47 -3.39 9.34 -10.36
CA CYS A 47 -2.82 8.67 -9.21
C CYS A 47 -1.94 7.46 -9.58
N ASP A 48 -0.74 7.42 -9.01
CA ASP A 48 0.26 6.37 -9.25
C ASP A 48 0.20 5.24 -8.21
N GLU A 49 -0.49 5.46 -7.09
CA GLU A 49 -0.74 4.46 -6.05
C GLU A 49 -2.05 4.75 -5.29
N PHE A 50 -2.75 3.70 -4.92
CA PHE A 50 -4.04 3.73 -4.24
C PHE A 50 -3.94 3.19 -2.80
N ILE A 51 -4.49 3.90 -1.83
CA ILE A 51 -4.56 3.50 -0.42
C ILE A 51 -6.04 3.36 -0.07
N ILE A 52 -6.50 2.12 0.04
CA ILE A 52 -7.91 1.83 0.32
C ILE A 52 -8.05 1.67 1.83
N VAL A 53 -8.84 2.53 2.46
CA VAL A 53 -9.11 2.47 3.90
C VAL A 53 -10.47 1.85 4.12
N THR A 54 -10.51 0.73 4.84
CA THR A 54 -11.73 -0.08 5.00
C THR A 54 -11.72 -0.79 6.35
N ASN A 55 -12.88 -1.29 6.78
CA ASN A 55 -12.95 -2.23 7.89
C ASN A 55 -12.20 -3.55 7.58
N GLU A 56 -11.57 -4.13 8.59
CA GLU A 56 -10.86 -5.42 8.49
C GLU A 56 -11.71 -6.55 7.90
N ALA A 57 -13.01 -6.60 8.20
CA ALA A 57 -13.93 -7.60 7.68
C ALA A 57 -13.99 -7.61 6.13
N TYR A 58 -13.72 -6.48 5.49
CA TYR A 58 -13.82 -6.33 4.03
C TYR A 58 -12.48 -6.52 3.31
N LYS A 59 -11.40 -6.87 4.02
CA LYS A 59 -10.04 -7.12 3.47
C LYS A 59 -10.07 -7.98 2.21
N ASN A 60 -10.81 -9.09 2.25
CA ASN A 60 -10.82 -10.06 1.15
C ASN A 60 -11.62 -9.55 -0.05
N ILE A 61 -12.68 -8.78 0.19
CA ILE A 61 -13.50 -8.19 -0.87
C ILE A 61 -12.67 -7.17 -1.65
N VAL A 62 -12.01 -6.25 -0.94
CA VAL A 62 -11.09 -5.27 -1.54
C VAL A 62 -10.01 -5.98 -2.33
N ASN A 63 -9.28 -6.92 -1.71
CA ASN A 63 -8.20 -7.62 -2.41
C ASN A 63 -8.69 -8.38 -3.64
N GLY A 64 -9.85 -9.02 -3.58
CA GLY A 64 -10.45 -9.73 -4.72
C GLY A 64 -10.83 -8.78 -5.85
N GLN A 65 -11.52 -7.68 -5.55
CA GLN A 65 -11.93 -6.70 -6.57
C GLN A 65 -10.74 -5.97 -7.19
N MET A 66 -9.67 -5.74 -6.42
CA MET A 66 -8.46 -5.09 -6.92
C MET A 66 -7.63 -5.99 -7.86
N LYS A 67 -7.88 -7.32 -7.90
CA LYS A 67 -7.21 -8.22 -8.87
C LYS A 67 -7.59 -7.94 -10.32
N ALA A 68 -8.73 -7.29 -10.56
CA ALA A 68 -9.11 -6.85 -11.91
C ALA A 68 -8.09 -5.86 -12.50
N PHE A 69 -7.29 -5.18 -11.67
CA PHE A 69 -6.29 -4.22 -12.10
C PHE A 69 -4.89 -4.86 -12.11
N GLN A 70 -4.38 -5.15 -13.31
CA GLN A 70 -3.03 -5.65 -13.47
C GLN A 70 -1.99 -4.54 -13.23
N SER A 71 -0.93 -4.86 -12.48
CA SER A 71 0.20 -3.95 -12.19
C SER A 71 -0.13 -2.66 -11.43
N LEU A 72 -1.34 -2.52 -10.89
CA LEU A 72 -1.73 -1.33 -10.11
C LEU A 72 -1.09 -1.36 -8.72
N LYS A 73 -0.40 -0.27 -8.35
CA LYS A 73 0.15 -0.11 -7.00
C LYS A 73 -0.98 0.24 -6.05
N TYR A 74 -1.27 -0.62 -5.08
CA TYR A 74 -2.21 -0.31 -4.02
C TYR A 74 -1.82 -0.91 -2.67
N ARG A 75 -2.29 -0.27 -1.60
CA ARG A 75 -2.24 -0.74 -0.21
C ARG A 75 -3.64 -0.73 0.37
N VAL A 76 -3.84 -1.55 1.40
CA VAL A 76 -5.10 -1.60 2.14
C VAL A 76 -4.82 -1.29 3.60
N ILE A 77 -5.50 -0.28 4.13
CA ILE A 77 -5.51 0.03 5.56
C ILE A 77 -6.77 -0.59 6.14
N LEU A 78 -6.58 -1.48 7.10
CA LEU A 78 -7.64 -2.24 7.75
C LEU A 78 -7.88 -1.66 9.14
N GLU A 79 -9.06 -1.06 9.31
CA GLU A 79 -9.57 -0.57 10.59
C GLU A 79 -10.26 -1.72 11.33
N GLY A 80 -9.79 -2.06 12.54
CA GLY A 80 -10.48 -3.01 13.41
C GLY A 80 -11.84 -2.49 13.87
N THR A 81 -11.96 -1.17 14.08
CA THR A 81 -13.21 -0.50 14.41
C THR A 81 -13.29 0.81 13.65
N ALA A 82 -14.46 1.14 13.07
CA ALA A 82 -14.65 2.38 12.34
C ALA A 82 -14.59 3.60 13.28
N LYS A 83 -13.83 4.63 12.89
CA LYS A 83 -13.65 5.89 13.64
C LYS A 83 -14.03 7.15 12.86
N GLY A 84 -14.74 6.99 11.74
CA GLY A 84 -15.12 8.09 10.85
C GLY A 84 -14.03 8.49 9.87
N THR A 85 -14.33 9.48 9.02
CA THR A 85 -13.47 9.84 7.88
C THR A 85 -12.16 10.51 8.29
N ALA A 86 -12.12 11.22 9.43
CA ALA A 86 -10.91 11.91 9.87
C ALA A 86 -9.76 10.94 10.17
N ALA A 87 -10.05 9.89 10.95
CA ALA A 87 -9.09 8.84 11.27
C ALA A 87 -8.61 8.11 10.01
N ALA A 88 -9.54 7.75 9.13
CA ALA A 88 -9.23 7.06 7.88
C ALA A 88 -8.31 7.89 6.97
N ILE A 89 -8.62 9.18 6.77
CA ILE A 89 -7.79 10.11 5.98
C ILE A 89 -6.42 10.30 6.62
N MET A 90 -6.35 10.48 7.94
CA MET A 90 -5.08 10.69 8.63
C MET A 90 -4.18 9.45 8.57
N LEU A 91 -4.72 8.26 8.85
CA LEU A 91 -3.97 7.02 8.74
C LEU A 91 -3.51 6.78 7.29
N GLY A 92 -4.38 6.98 6.30
CA GLY A 92 -4.03 6.91 4.88
C GLY A 92 -2.92 7.87 4.47
N THR A 93 -3.05 9.12 4.87
CA THR A 93 -2.10 10.20 4.55
C THR A 93 -0.73 9.98 5.19
N MET A 94 -0.67 9.46 6.42
CA MET A 94 0.60 9.26 7.11
C MET A 94 1.51 8.21 6.45
N PHE A 95 1.03 7.38 5.52
CA PHE A 95 1.85 6.47 4.73
C PHE A 95 2.38 7.06 3.42
N ALA A 96 1.94 8.26 3.03
CA ALA A 96 2.50 9.01 1.93
C ALA A 96 3.72 9.83 2.38
N ASN A 97 4.65 10.11 1.47
CA ASN A 97 5.76 11.02 1.76
C ASN A 97 5.21 12.46 1.95
N PRO A 98 5.78 13.29 2.85
CA PRO A 98 5.18 14.59 3.18
C PRO A 98 4.99 15.57 2.01
N THR A 99 5.75 15.46 0.93
CA THR A 99 5.58 16.31 -0.27
C THR A 99 4.62 15.74 -1.30
N GLU A 100 4.24 14.47 -1.18
CA GLU A 100 3.30 13.86 -2.11
C GLU A 100 1.92 14.50 -1.97
N PHE A 101 1.29 14.75 -3.11
CA PHE A 101 -0.11 15.12 -3.14
C PHE A 101 -0.97 13.89 -2.90
N VAL A 102 -1.97 14.05 -2.03
CA VAL A 102 -2.98 13.07 -1.70
C VAL A 102 -4.32 13.57 -2.22
N LEU A 103 -5.00 12.72 -2.98
CA LEU A 103 -6.38 12.87 -3.41
C LEU A 103 -7.24 11.94 -2.55
N VAL A 104 -8.14 12.50 -1.76
CA VAL A 104 -9.13 11.74 -0.98
C VAL A 104 -10.43 11.66 -1.76
N VAL A 105 -11.00 10.46 -1.87
CA VAL A 105 -12.29 10.21 -2.51
C VAL A 105 -13.09 9.18 -1.73
N ASN A 106 -14.41 9.28 -1.79
CA ASN A 106 -15.31 8.25 -1.27
C ASN A 106 -15.58 7.18 -2.32
N SER A 107 -15.72 5.94 -1.89
CA SER A 107 -15.95 4.79 -2.78
C SER A 107 -17.41 4.58 -3.20
N ASP A 108 -18.34 5.32 -2.60
CA ASP A 108 -19.79 5.19 -2.76
C ASP A 108 -20.44 6.38 -3.48
N ASN A 109 -19.64 7.31 -4.01
CA ASN A 109 -20.17 8.39 -4.84
C ASN A 109 -20.23 7.99 -6.31
N PHE A 110 -21.36 8.33 -6.93
CA PHE A 110 -21.49 8.34 -8.38
C PHE A 110 -21.01 9.68 -8.94
N ILE A 111 -20.13 9.63 -9.93
CA ILE A 111 -19.60 10.80 -10.62
C ILE A 111 -19.57 10.53 -12.12
N ASP A 112 -20.19 11.40 -12.89
CA ASP A 112 -20.15 11.42 -14.35
C ASP A 112 -19.91 12.84 -14.89
N GLY A 113 -19.42 12.95 -16.12
CA GLY A 113 -19.12 14.20 -16.80
C GLY A 113 -17.64 14.58 -16.88
N ASP A 114 -17.30 15.38 -17.89
CA ASP A 114 -15.91 15.72 -18.25
C ASP A 114 -15.23 16.69 -17.27
N GLY A 115 -16.02 17.46 -16.50
CA GLY A 115 -15.51 18.46 -15.56
C GLY A 115 -14.73 17.88 -14.37
N TYR A 116 -14.80 16.57 -14.12
CA TYR A 116 -14.04 15.91 -13.06
C TYR A 116 -12.54 16.11 -13.24
N LYS A 117 -12.05 15.99 -14.48
CA LYS A 117 -10.64 16.15 -14.82
C LYS A 117 -10.14 17.54 -14.43
N ASP A 118 -10.87 18.57 -14.85
CA ASP A 118 -10.47 19.95 -14.63
C ASP A 118 -10.54 20.33 -13.15
N ALA A 119 -11.53 19.80 -12.42
CA ALA A 119 -11.64 19.97 -10.98
C ALA A 119 -10.43 19.38 -10.23
N ILE A 120 -10.03 18.14 -10.54
CA ILE A 120 -8.88 17.50 -9.88
C ILE A 120 -7.56 18.19 -10.22
N ILE A 121 -7.36 18.60 -11.48
CA ILE A 121 -6.16 19.36 -11.88
C ILE A 121 -6.14 20.72 -11.19
N GLY A 122 -7.25 21.45 -11.18
CA GLY A 122 -7.37 22.74 -10.51
C GLY A 122 -7.12 22.64 -9.00
N ALA A 123 -7.68 21.62 -8.35
CA ALA A 123 -7.48 21.37 -6.92
C ALA A 123 -6.00 21.06 -6.60
N LYS A 124 -5.31 20.30 -7.46
CA LYS A 124 -3.87 20.05 -7.34
C LYS A 124 -3.04 21.33 -7.47
N GLU A 125 -3.36 22.19 -8.44
CA GLU A 125 -2.65 23.48 -8.61
C GLU A 125 -2.85 24.41 -7.41
N ILE A 126 -4.04 24.43 -6.80
CA ILE A 126 -4.29 25.15 -5.56
C ILE A 126 -3.49 24.54 -4.40
N ALA A 127 -3.51 23.22 -4.25
CA ALA A 127 -2.80 22.51 -3.19
C ALA A 127 -1.28 22.74 -3.24
N LYS A 128 -0.70 23.07 -4.40
CA LYS A 128 0.73 23.45 -4.50
C LYS A 128 1.09 24.63 -3.59
N LYS A 129 0.14 25.50 -3.27
CA LYS A 129 0.30 26.68 -2.41
C LYS A 129 0.33 26.36 -0.91
N GLY A 130 0.24 25.08 -0.52
CA GLY A 130 0.32 24.66 0.88
C GLY A 130 -1.03 24.68 1.62
N VAL A 131 -2.13 24.54 0.89
CA VAL A 131 -3.52 24.59 1.41
C VAL A 131 -4.25 23.28 1.10
N ILE A 132 -5.35 23.04 1.81
CA ILE A 132 -6.30 21.99 1.46
C ILE A 132 -7.26 22.55 0.41
N ALA A 133 -7.49 21.81 -0.67
CA ALA A 133 -8.48 22.11 -1.69
C ALA A 133 -9.60 21.07 -1.64
N ALA A 134 -10.82 21.51 -1.33
CA ALA A 134 -12.03 20.70 -1.46
C ALA A 134 -12.61 20.82 -2.88
N VAL A 135 -13.37 19.82 -3.30
CA VAL A 135 -14.18 19.90 -4.52
C VAL A 135 -15.64 20.09 -4.14
N GLY A 136 -16.24 21.17 -4.62
CA GLY A 136 -17.66 21.47 -4.40
C GLY A 136 -18.46 21.25 -5.68
N VAL A 137 -19.72 20.82 -5.53
CA VAL A 137 -20.64 20.62 -6.65
C VAL A 137 -21.80 21.60 -6.54
N LYS A 138 -22.29 22.09 -7.68
CA LYS A 138 -23.45 22.96 -7.72
C LYS A 138 -24.70 22.22 -7.18
N PRO A 139 -25.40 22.78 -6.18
CA PRO A 139 -26.62 22.17 -5.68
C PRO A 139 -27.75 22.32 -6.70
N GLU A 140 -28.37 21.18 -7.07
CA GLU A 140 -29.56 21.16 -7.94
C GLU A 140 -30.87 21.29 -7.14
N TYR A 141 -30.84 20.86 -5.87
CA TYR A 141 -31.94 20.93 -4.92
C TYR A 141 -31.40 21.08 -3.51
N GLN A 142 -32.28 21.31 -2.53
CA GLN A 142 -31.89 21.31 -1.13
C GLN A 142 -31.95 19.89 -0.56
N ALA A 143 -30.78 19.35 -0.27
CA ALA A 143 -30.63 18.05 0.38
C ALA A 143 -30.36 18.25 1.87
N LYS A 144 -31.15 17.60 2.74
CA LYS A 144 -30.97 17.63 4.20
C LYS A 144 -29.80 16.77 4.69
N ASN A 145 -29.48 15.71 3.94
CA ASN A 145 -28.48 14.72 4.27
C ASN A 145 -27.07 15.05 3.77
N LEU A 146 -26.89 16.17 3.06
CA LEU A 146 -25.60 16.56 2.48
C LEU A 146 -24.95 17.72 3.24
N GLY A 147 -23.61 17.73 3.24
CA GLY A 147 -22.84 18.87 3.71
C GLY A 147 -22.77 20.01 2.69
N TYR A 148 -22.61 21.25 3.16
CA TYR A 148 -22.50 22.45 2.31
C TYR A 148 -21.19 23.20 2.57
N ILE A 149 -20.66 23.82 1.51
CA ILE A 149 -19.49 24.71 1.52
C ILE A 149 -19.96 26.11 1.10
N LYS A 150 -19.82 27.10 1.98
CA LYS A 150 -19.99 28.51 1.64
C LYS A 150 -18.67 29.08 1.13
N ARG A 151 -18.68 29.69 -0.05
CA ARG A 151 -17.48 30.23 -0.71
C ARG A 151 -17.58 31.71 -1.07
N ASP A 152 -16.43 32.36 -1.15
CA ASP A 152 -16.21 33.62 -1.86
C ASP A 152 -15.06 33.42 -2.85
N GLY A 153 -15.37 33.43 -4.15
CA GLY A 153 -14.45 32.93 -5.18
C GLY A 153 -14.05 31.48 -4.87
N ASN A 154 -12.75 31.24 -4.65
CA ASN A 154 -12.20 29.93 -4.28
C ASN A 154 -11.95 29.78 -2.77
N ASP A 155 -12.20 30.83 -1.98
CA ASP A 155 -12.00 30.82 -0.53
C ASP A 155 -13.22 30.22 0.17
N VAL A 156 -12.99 29.26 1.07
CA VAL A 156 -14.06 28.69 1.89
C VAL A 156 -14.28 29.56 3.11
N ILE A 157 -15.48 30.12 3.23
CA ILE A 157 -15.91 30.92 4.38
C ILE A 157 -16.39 30.01 5.51
N LYS A 158 -17.15 28.96 5.16
CA LYS A 158 -17.79 28.08 6.15
C LYS A 158 -18.07 26.69 5.56
N ILE A 159 -17.93 25.66 6.38
CA ILE A 159 -18.44 24.31 6.10
C ILE A 159 -19.60 24.02 7.05
N LEU A 160 -20.63 23.36 6.53
CA LEU A 160 -21.79 22.90 7.27
C LEU A 160 -21.93 21.41 7.08
N SER A 161 -21.74 20.64 8.16
CA SER A 161 -21.77 19.18 8.12
C SER A 161 -23.20 18.61 8.21
N ASN A 162 -24.13 19.31 8.87
CA ASN A 162 -25.56 18.98 8.95
C ASN A 162 -26.38 20.29 8.90
N VAL A 163 -27.46 20.31 8.12
CA VAL A 163 -28.40 21.43 8.07
C VAL A 163 -29.74 20.96 8.62
N ASP A 164 -30.10 21.47 9.80
CA ASP A 164 -31.42 21.23 10.37
C ASP A 164 -32.42 22.23 9.78
N PHE A 165 -33.47 21.71 9.15
CA PHE A 165 -34.52 22.51 8.51
C PHE A 165 -35.77 22.61 9.41
N ASP A 166 -35.78 22.00 10.61
CA ASP A 166 -36.99 21.87 11.42
C ASP A 166 -37.41 23.15 12.17
N ASP A 167 -36.62 24.23 12.11
CA ASP A 167 -37.02 25.58 12.59
C ASP A 167 -37.65 26.48 11.49
N ALA A 168 -37.93 25.94 10.30
CA ALA A 168 -38.30 26.76 9.14
C ALA A 168 -39.80 27.17 9.12
N THR A 169 -40.05 28.44 9.45
CA THR A 169 -40.98 29.25 8.65
C THR A 169 -40.45 29.33 7.22
N SER A 170 -41.36 29.45 6.23
CA SER A 170 -41.07 29.39 4.79
C SER A 170 -40.06 30.40 4.23
N GLU A 171 -39.48 31.27 5.06
CA GLU A 171 -38.51 32.31 4.68
C GLU A 171 -37.05 31.82 4.70
N ILE A 172 -36.71 30.70 5.38
CA ILE A 172 -35.33 30.16 5.45
C ILE A 172 -35.05 29.13 4.34
N ALA A 173 -36.09 28.68 3.63
CA ALA A 173 -35.97 27.71 2.53
C ALA A 173 -35.19 28.23 1.31
N ASP A 174 -34.76 29.50 1.27
CA ASP A 174 -33.92 30.06 0.20
C ASP A 174 -32.44 30.29 0.62
N CYS A 175 -32.06 30.05 1.88
CA CYS A 175 -30.77 30.49 2.48
C CYS A 175 -29.52 29.63 2.17
N TYR A 176 -29.63 28.65 1.27
CA TYR A 176 -28.52 27.76 0.88
C TYR A 176 -28.42 27.60 -0.64
N SER A 177 -28.69 28.68 -1.38
CA SER A 177 -28.68 28.67 -2.84
C SER A 177 -27.25 28.79 -3.40
N TYR A 178 -27.07 28.34 -4.64
CA TYR A 178 -25.82 28.55 -5.38
C TYR A 178 -25.47 30.04 -5.52
N GLU A 179 -26.48 30.90 -5.66
CA GLU A 179 -26.34 32.34 -5.83
C GLU A 179 -25.80 33.03 -4.57
N GLU A 180 -26.07 32.48 -3.39
CA GLU A 180 -25.51 32.91 -2.11
C GLU A 180 -24.09 32.34 -1.85
N GLY A 181 -23.53 31.63 -2.82
CA GLY A 181 -22.19 31.06 -2.77
C GLY A 181 -22.11 29.70 -2.08
N TYR A 182 -23.20 28.92 -2.04
CA TYR A 182 -23.17 27.56 -1.50
C TYR A 182 -22.92 26.50 -2.57
N LEU A 183 -22.08 25.53 -2.23
CA LEU A 183 -21.85 24.28 -2.98
C LEU A 183 -22.14 23.08 -2.08
N TRP A 184 -22.54 21.96 -2.65
CA TRP A 184 -22.50 20.67 -1.95
C TRP A 184 -21.05 20.26 -1.70
N ASN A 185 -20.77 19.76 -0.49
CA ASN A 185 -19.49 19.14 -0.16
C ASN A 185 -19.45 17.72 -0.74
N SER A 186 -18.64 17.51 -1.78
CA SER A 186 -18.50 16.19 -2.41
C SER A 186 -17.69 15.19 -1.56
N GLY A 187 -17.04 15.64 -0.49
CA GLY A 187 -16.10 14.84 0.30
C GLY A 187 -14.75 14.59 -0.38
N ILE A 188 -14.53 15.14 -1.59
CA ILE A 188 -13.26 15.02 -2.31
C ILE A 188 -12.30 16.12 -1.87
N LEU A 189 -11.08 15.73 -1.51
CA LEU A 189 -10.05 16.64 -1.02
C LEU A 189 -8.72 16.41 -1.76
N VAL A 190 -7.97 17.48 -2.02
CA VAL A 190 -6.60 17.44 -2.54
C VAL A 190 -5.70 18.31 -1.67
N PHE A 191 -4.57 17.73 -1.23
CA PHE A 191 -3.60 18.42 -0.37
C PHE A 191 -2.22 17.75 -0.46
N ARG A 192 -1.14 18.40 -0.02
CA ARG A 192 0.12 17.67 0.24
C ARG A 192 0.02 16.95 1.58
N ALA A 193 0.52 15.71 1.66
CA ALA A 193 0.40 14.87 2.85
C ALA A 193 0.90 15.56 4.13
N GLY A 194 2.05 16.23 4.05
CA GLY A 194 2.61 16.96 5.18
C GLY A 194 1.76 18.15 5.62
N ASP A 195 1.05 18.80 4.69
CA ASP A 195 0.23 19.98 5.00
C ASP A 195 -0.98 19.54 5.83
N MET A 196 -1.68 18.48 5.41
CA MET A 196 -2.76 17.86 6.19
C MET A 196 -2.27 17.40 7.57
N VAL A 197 -1.13 16.70 7.65
CA VAL A 197 -0.58 16.24 8.93
C VAL A 197 -0.29 17.41 9.87
N ASN A 198 0.28 18.51 9.35
CA ASN A 198 0.60 19.68 10.15
C ASN A 198 -0.64 20.47 10.56
N ILE A 199 -1.64 20.59 9.68
CA ILE A 199 -2.93 21.22 9.98
C ILE A 199 -3.63 20.44 11.10
N THR A 200 -3.75 19.11 10.97
CA THR A 200 -4.35 18.27 12.01
C THR A 200 -3.57 18.37 13.31
N ARG A 201 -2.23 18.39 13.28
CA ARG A 201 -1.41 18.61 14.50
C ARG A 201 -1.76 19.91 15.23
N LYS A 202 -2.10 20.98 14.50
CA LYS A 202 -2.45 22.29 15.08
C LYS A 202 -3.91 22.36 15.53
N LYS A 203 -4.83 21.85 14.72
CA LYS A 203 -6.29 21.99 14.91
C LYS A 203 -6.91 20.88 15.74
N CYS A 204 -6.39 19.64 15.62
CA CYS A 204 -6.81 18.48 16.42
C CYS A 204 -5.58 17.66 16.89
N PRO A 205 -4.83 18.15 17.90
CA PRO A 205 -3.59 17.50 18.37
C PRO A 205 -3.81 16.07 18.88
N GLU A 206 -5.00 15.78 19.43
CA GLU A 206 -5.40 14.47 19.93
C GLU A 206 -5.44 13.44 18.79
N LEU A 207 -6.15 13.75 17.69
CA LEU A 207 -6.21 12.90 16.50
C LEU A 207 -4.82 12.66 15.91
N TYR A 208 -4.00 13.71 15.78
CA TYR A 208 -2.62 13.58 15.29
C TYR A 208 -1.79 12.64 16.17
N THR A 209 -1.85 12.80 17.49
CA THR A 209 -1.03 12.02 18.43
C THR A 209 -1.46 10.56 18.46
N ALA A 210 -2.77 10.30 18.45
CA ALA A 210 -3.32 8.95 18.39
C ALA A 210 -2.92 8.23 17.09
N CYS A 211 -3.13 8.86 15.92
CA CYS A 211 -2.74 8.30 14.62
C CYS A 211 -1.21 8.09 14.51
N ARG A 212 -0.39 9.04 14.99
CA ARG A 212 1.08 8.90 14.99
C ARG A 212 1.52 7.71 15.85
N THR A 213 0.91 7.54 17.02
CA THR A 213 1.21 6.42 17.93
C THR A 213 0.77 5.09 17.31
N ALA A 214 -0.42 5.06 16.72
CA ALA A 214 -0.94 3.89 16.00
C ALA A 214 0.03 3.47 14.88
N LYS A 215 0.51 4.40 14.06
CA LYS A 215 1.47 4.12 12.99
C LYS A 215 2.76 3.49 13.52
N ARG A 216 3.33 3.98 14.63
CA ARG A 216 4.56 3.42 15.22
C ARG A 216 4.40 2.00 15.75
N LYS A 217 3.19 1.60 16.13
CA LYS A 217 2.88 0.26 16.65
C LYS A 217 2.67 -0.79 15.55
N VAL A 218 2.54 -0.39 14.30
CA VAL A 218 2.23 -1.30 13.19
C VAL A 218 3.43 -1.39 12.24
N PRO A 219 3.96 -2.60 11.97
CA PRO A 219 4.96 -2.78 10.93
C PRO A 219 4.36 -2.41 9.57
N ALA A 220 4.85 -1.33 8.95
CA ALA A 220 4.44 -0.86 7.61
C ALA A 220 4.98 -1.76 6.47
N ILE A 221 5.12 -3.06 6.75
CA ILE A 221 5.91 -3.99 5.95
C ILE A 221 5.06 -4.68 4.87
N ARG A 222 3.73 -4.66 4.97
CA ARG A 222 2.82 -5.46 4.12
C ARG A 222 1.91 -4.63 3.23
N ARG A 223 1.44 -5.23 2.13
CA ARG A 223 0.36 -4.70 1.29
C ARG A 223 -0.91 -4.33 2.08
N ALA A 224 -1.19 -5.06 3.16
CA ALA A 224 -2.28 -4.79 4.09
C ALA A 224 -1.73 -4.37 5.46
N ILE A 225 -2.12 -3.19 5.92
CA ILE A 225 -1.71 -2.59 7.19
C ILE A 225 -2.90 -2.69 8.14
N ARG A 226 -2.76 -3.50 9.19
CA ARG A 226 -3.84 -3.76 10.16
C ARG A 226 -3.68 -2.90 11.39
N PHE A 227 -4.70 -2.09 11.69
CA PHE A 227 -4.87 -1.43 12.97
C PHE A 227 -5.91 -2.22 13.78
N SER A 228 -5.44 -2.97 14.78
CA SER A 228 -6.34 -3.76 15.63
C SER A 228 -7.31 -2.88 16.41
N GLU A 229 -8.42 -3.45 16.88
CA GLU A 229 -9.39 -2.74 17.73
C GLU A 229 -8.73 -2.06 18.94
N ASN A 230 -7.75 -2.73 19.55
CA ASN A 230 -6.96 -2.20 20.67
C ASN A 230 -6.14 -0.95 20.32
N VAL A 231 -5.72 -0.80 19.06
CA VAL A 231 -5.02 0.41 18.58
C VAL A 231 -6.03 1.48 18.18
N MET A 232 -7.13 1.07 17.54
CA MET A 232 -8.16 1.99 17.08
C MET A 232 -8.92 2.65 18.23
N LYS A 233 -9.12 1.97 19.37
CA LYS A 233 -9.93 2.48 20.49
C LYS A 233 -9.50 3.87 20.96
N ASP A 234 -8.19 4.15 20.96
CA ASP A 234 -7.57 5.39 21.43
C ASP A 234 -7.70 6.54 20.41
N ILE A 235 -8.20 6.28 19.20
CA ILE A 235 -8.41 7.29 18.15
C ILE A 235 -9.80 7.91 18.30
N VAL A 236 -9.85 9.24 18.22
CA VAL A 236 -11.07 10.05 18.25
C VAL A 236 -11.99 9.68 17.08
N THR A 237 -13.29 9.55 17.37
CA THR A 237 -14.31 9.29 16.35
C THR A 237 -14.83 10.62 15.77
N GLY A 238 -14.86 10.77 14.46
CA GLY A 238 -15.50 11.94 13.81
C GLY A 238 -15.21 12.07 12.31
N SER A 239 -15.93 12.98 11.67
CA SER A 239 -15.68 13.36 10.27
C SER A 239 -14.51 14.32 10.15
N ILE A 240 -13.86 14.34 8.97
CA ILE A 240 -12.76 15.27 8.70
C ILE A 240 -13.25 16.72 8.69
N GLU A 241 -14.49 16.94 8.27
CA GLU A 241 -15.17 18.23 8.27
C GLU A 241 -15.17 18.83 9.68
N THR A 242 -15.79 18.13 10.64
CA THR A 242 -15.98 18.64 12.00
C THR A 242 -14.66 18.70 12.79
N LEU A 243 -13.80 17.68 12.66
CA LEU A 243 -12.57 17.62 13.47
C LEU A 243 -11.45 18.52 12.94
N VAL A 244 -11.42 18.82 11.64
CA VAL A 244 -10.28 19.53 11.03
C VAL A 244 -10.74 20.69 10.15
N LEU A 245 -11.58 20.46 9.13
CA LEU A 245 -11.83 21.46 8.09
C LEU A 245 -12.61 22.69 8.60
N GLU A 246 -13.59 22.52 9.48
CA GLU A 246 -14.35 23.62 10.11
C GLU A 246 -13.45 24.58 10.92
N HIS A 247 -12.29 24.09 11.36
CA HIS A 247 -11.32 24.85 12.15
C HIS A 247 -10.14 25.36 11.32
N CYS A 248 -10.12 25.13 10.01
CA CYS A 248 -9.02 25.53 9.13
C CYS A 248 -9.11 26.99 8.69
N ASP A 249 -8.02 27.74 8.83
CA ASP A 249 -8.00 29.17 8.53
C ASP A 249 -7.85 29.48 7.02
N ASN A 250 -7.37 28.52 6.22
CA ASN A 250 -7.06 28.71 4.80
C ASN A 250 -7.43 27.47 3.99
N LEU A 251 -8.74 27.25 3.85
CA LEU A 251 -9.33 26.19 3.04
C LEU A 251 -9.81 26.78 1.71
N LYS A 252 -9.55 26.07 0.61
CA LYS A 252 -9.99 26.46 -0.72
C LYS A 252 -10.99 25.45 -1.28
N VAL A 253 -11.82 25.89 -2.22
CA VAL A 253 -12.74 25.04 -2.96
C VAL A 253 -12.56 25.23 -4.46
N VAL A 254 -12.68 24.14 -5.21
CA VAL A 254 -12.82 24.13 -6.67
C VAL A 254 -14.21 23.63 -6.99
N GLU A 255 -14.95 24.43 -7.77
CA GLU A 255 -16.24 24.01 -8.29
C GLU A 255 -16.04 23.00 -9.42
N ALA A 256 -16.76 21.87 -9.35
CA ALA A 256 -16.76 20.84 -10.37
C ALA A 256 -18.09 20.86 -11.13
N ASP A 257 -18.00 20.96 -12.46
CA ASP A 257 -19.12 20.79 -13.38
C ASP A 257 -19.27 19.30 -13.70
N ILE A 258 -19.89 18.56 -12.77
CA ILE A 258 -20.06 17.11 -12.82
C ILE A 258 -21.46 16.73 -12.37
N LEU A 259 -21.97 15.62 -12.89
CA LEU A 259 -23.08 14.92 -12.28
C LEU A 259 -22.54 14.15 -11.08
N TRP A 260 -22.84 14.62 -9.88
CA TRP A 260 -22.41 13.99 -8.64
C TRP A 260 -23.62 13.55 -7.83
N LYS A 261 -23.53 12.35 -7.27
CA LYS A 261 -24.57 11.83 -6.39
C LYS A 261 -23.97 10.94 -5.30
N ASP A 262 -24.38 11.14 -4.07
CA ASP A 262 -24.12 10.18 -2.99
C ASP A 262 -25.15 9.06 -3.06
N ILE A 263 -24.69 7.81 -3.19
CA ILE A 263 -25.60 6.66 -3.32
C ILE A 263 -26.01 6.21 -1.92
N ASP A 264 -27.18 6.66 -1.48
CA ASP A 264 -27.68 6.40 -0.14
C ASP A 264 -28.80 5.37 -0.13
N ASN A 265 -29.73 5.40 -1.08
CA ASN A 265 -30.85 4.45 -1.13
C ASN A 265 -31.05 3.84 -2.53
N VAL A 266 -31.92 2.84 -2.60
CA VAL A 266 -32.16 2.08 -3.84
C VAL A 266 -32.72 2.92 -4.99
N CYS A 267 -33.32 4.08 -4.70
CA CYS A 267 -33.81 5.02 -5.71
C CYS A 267 -32.65 5.72 -6.45
N ASP A 268 -31.45 5.74 -5.87
CA ASP A 268 -30.29 6.40 -6.46
C ASP A 268 -29.63 5.61 -7.60
N ILE A 269 -29.95 4.32 -7.72
CA ILE A 269 -29.35 3.39 -8.67
C ILE A 269 -29.98 3.47 -10.07
N GLU A 270 -31.21 3.99 -10.18
CA GLU A 270 -32.05 3.90 -11.39
C GLU A 270 -31.46 4.60 -12.63
N MET A 271 -30.56 5.58 -12.46
CA MET A 271 -30.13 6.45 -13.55
C MET A 271 -29.18 5.82 -14.59
N HIS A 272 -28.60 4.63 -14.35
CA HIS A 272 -27.44 4.17 -15.13
C HIS A 272 -27.38 2.68 -15.52
N HIS A 273 -28.48 1.93 -15.42
CA HIS A 273 -28.59 0.70 -16.20
C HIS A 273 -28.71 1.11 -17.68
N SER A 274 -27.60 0.98 -18.42
CA SER A 274 -27.52 1.24 -19.86
C SER A 274 -28.66 0.55 -20.62
N ASP A 275 -29.07 1.14 -21.74
CA ASP A 275 -30.11 0.75 -22.70
C ASP A 275 -30.08 -0.71 -23.25
N ASP A 276 -29.30 -1.61 -22.65
CA ASP A 276 -29.53 -3.04 -22.78
C ASP A 276 -30.84 -3.36 -22.06
N LYS A 277 -31.86 -3.76 -22.84
CA LYS A 277 -33.16 -4.21 -22.32
C LYS A 277 -32.94 -5.00 -21.02
N PRO A 278 -33.51 -4.59 -19.87
CA PRO A 278 -33.34 -5.35 -18.66
C PRO A 278 -33.91 -6.75 -18.90
N ASP A 279 -33.03 -7.76 -18.91
CA ASP A 279 -33.43 -9.14 -19.05
C ASP A 279 -34.48 -9.42 -17.95
N ASN A 280 -35.67 -9.80 -18.40
CA ASN A 280 -36.78 -10.23 -17.54
C ASN A 280 -37.42 -9.14 -16.65
N ILE A 281 -37.67 -7.93 -17.17
CA ILE A 281 -38.58 -6.95 -16.54
C ILE A 281 -39.71 -6.56 -17.50
N ILE A 282 -40.96 -6.61 -17.04
CA ILE A 282 -42.14 -6.11 -17.74
C ILE A 282 -42.80 -5.03 -16.88
N LYS A 283 -42.99 -3.83 -17.44
CA LYS A 283 -43.76 -2.74 -16.82
C LYS A 283 -45.01 -2.51 -17.68
N ASN A 284 -46.21 -2.71 -17.13
CA ASN A 284 -47.49 -2.44 -17.78
C ASN A 284 -48.25 -1.34 -17.02
N ASP A 285 -48.60 -0.24 -17.70
CA ASP A 285 -49.36 0.88 -17.12
C ASP A 285 -48.79 1.48 -15.82
N CYS A 286 -47.46 1.42 -15.63
CA CYS A 286 -46.80 1.97 -14.44
C CYS A 286 -46.29 3.40 -14.65
N SER A 287 -46.25 4.20 -13.57
CA SER A 287 -45.71 5.57 -13.60
C SER A 287 -44.72 5.82 -12.44
N ASN A 288 -43.53 6.36 -12.73
CA ASN A 288 -42.50 6.64 -11.72
C ASN A 288 -42.14 5.42 -10.83
N ILE A 289 -41.92 4.26 -11.45
CA ILE A 289 -41.46 3.05 -10.75
C ILE A 289 -40.03 2.66 -11.10
N SER A 290 -39.24 2.37 -10.07
CA SER A 290 -37.90 1.79 -10.19
C SER A 290 -37.99 0.28 -10.04
N VAL A 291 -37.51 -0.48 -11.02
CA VAL A 291 -37.46 -1.95 -10.93
C VAL A 291 -36.04 -2.38 -11.21
N ILE A 292 -35.39 -2.99 -10.22
CA ILE A 292 -34.04 -3.54 -10.30
C ILE A 292 -34.17 -5.05 -10.20
N ASN A 293 -33.83 -5.78 -11.26
CA ASN A 293 -33.83 -7.24 -11.27
C ASN A 293 -32.40 -7.76 -11.38
N ASN A 294 -31.86 -8.24 -10.26
CA ASN A 294 -30.53 -8.86 -10.19
C ASN A 294 -30.60 -10.40 -10.08
N ALA A 295 -31.79 -10.98 -10.34
CA ALA A 295 -32.01 -12.42 -10.39
C ALA A 295 -32.19 -12.86 -11.85
N GLN A 296 -31.16 -13.49 -12.43
CA GLN A 296 -31.11 -13.82 -13.85
C GLN A 296 -32.19 -14.83 -14.27
N ARG A 297 -32.68 -15.64 -13.33
CA ARG A 297 -33.66 -16.71 -13.59
C ARG A 297 -35.11 -16.31 -13.26
N GLN A 298 -35.36 -15.05 -12.96
CA GLN A 298 -36.68 -14.58 -12.53
C GLN A 298 -37.18 -13.44 -13.41
N LEU A 299 -38.49 -13.47 -13.73
CA LEU A 299 -39.20 -12.42 -14.45
C LEU A 299 -39.98 -11.56 -13.46
N VAL A 300 -39.73 -10.25 -13.47
CA VAL A 300 -40.47 -9.27 -12.66
C VAL A 300 -41.52 -8.57 -13.54
N VAL A 301 -42.80 -8.73 -13.20
CA VAL A 301 -43.92 -8.07 -13.89
C VAL A 301 -44.56 -7.06 -12.95
N ALA A 302 -44.40 -5.78 -13.26
CA ALA A 302 -45.05 -4.66 -12.57
C ALA A 302 -46.25 -4.19 -13.40
N ASN A 303 -47.43 -4.08 -12.78
CA ASN A 303 -48.68 -3.71 -13.44
C ASN A 303 -49.45 -2.67 -12.63
N ASP A 304 -49.76 -1.51 -13.23
CA ASP A 304 -50.54 -0.41 -12.61
C ASP A 304 -50.00 0.04 -11.23
N LEU A 305 -48.67 0.24 -11.17
CA LEU A 305 -47.96 0.68 -9.96
C LEU A 305 -47.45 2.12 -10.14
N ARG A 306 -47.45 2.89 -9.04
CA ARG A 306 -47.01 4.30 -9.04
C ARG A 306 -46.13 4.63 -7.85
N ASP A 307 -45.07 5.42 -8.10
CA ASP A 307 -44.18 5.96 -7.05
C ASP A 307 -43.55 4.89 -6.13
N MET A 308 -43.15 3.75 -6.71
CA MET A 308 -42.58 2.61 -5.99
C MET A 308 -41.19 2.22 -6.48
N VAL A 309 -40.46 1.53 -5.62
CA VAL A 309 -39.22 0.83 -5.92
C VAL A 309 -39.41 -0.66 -5.66
N VAL A 310 -38.97 -1.48 -6.60
CA VAL A 310 -38.95 -2.95 -6.53
C VAL A 310 -37.52 -3.39 -6.80
N VAL A 311 -36.94 -4.13 -5.86
CA VAL A 311 -35.60 -4.68 -5.97
C VAL A 311 -35.66 -6.18 -5.76
N ASN A 312 -35.28 -6.93 -6.78
CA ASN A 312 -35.33 -8.38 -6.81
C ASN A 312 -33.91 -8.97 -6.86
N THR A 313 -33.57 -9.82 -5.90
CA THR A 313 -32.36 -10.66 -5.90
C THR A 313 -32.72 -12.14 -5.82
N GLU A 314 -31.78 -13.03 -6.07
CA GLU A 314 -32.02 -14.48 -6.09
C GLU A 314 -32.58 -15.05 -4.75
N ASP A 315 -32.37 -14.33 -3.65
CA ASP A 315 -32.73 -14.73 -2.29
C ASP A 315 -33.79 -13.86 -1.62
N ALA A 316 -34.01 -12.61 -2.08
CA ALA A 316 -34.89 -11.65 -1.42
C ALA A 316 -35.53 -10.65 -2.40
N VAL A 317 -36.71 -10.15 -2.01
CA VAL A 317 -37.44 -9.11 -2.74
C VAL A 317 -37.72 -7.96 -1.78
N TYR A 318 -37.44 -6.72 -2.21
CA TYR A 318 -37.81 -5.50 -1.51
C TYR A 318 -38.74 -4.66 -2.35
N ILE A 319 -39.82 -4.20 -1.73
CA ILE A 319 -40.84 -3.35 -2.35
C ILE A 319 -41.13 -2.22 -1.38
N SER A 320 -41.02 -0.98 -1.85
CA SER A 320 -41.32 0.19 -1.04
C SER A 320 -41.86 1.33 -1.89
N SER A 321 -42.52 2.29 -1.25
CA SER A 321 -42.75 3.57 -1.90
C SER A 321 -41.42 4.33 -1.98
N LYS A 322 -41.21 5.15 -3.02
CA LYS A 322 -39.97 5.94 -3.15
C LYS A 322 -39.73 6.87 -1.96
N LYS A 323 -40.80 7.32 -1.30
CA LYS A 323 -40.74 8.20 -0.10
C LYS A 323 -40.32 7.49 1.18
N SER A 324 -40.49 6.17 1.24
CA SER A 324 -40.22 5.36 2.45
C SER A 324 -39.03 4.43 2.27
N ALA A 325 -38.27 4.57 1.18
CA ALA A 325 -37.10 3.74 0.90
C ALA A 325 -36.02 3.84 1.99
N ASP A 326 -35.91 5.00 2.64
CA ASP A 326 -34.91 5.25 3.69
C ASP A 326 -35.17 4.47 4.99
N ASN A 327 -36.41 3.99 5.21
CA ASN A 327 -36.80 3.26 6.43
C ASN A 327 -36.20 1.84 6.51
N ILE A 328 -35.54 1.35 5.46
CA ILE A 328 -35.00 -0.01 5.41
C ILE A 328 -34.03 -0.31 6.56
N LYS A 329 -33.27 0.68 7.03
CA LYS A 329 -32.34 0.54 8.16
C LYS A 329 -33.06 0.16 9.46
N GLU A 330 -34.22 0.77 9.72
CA GLU A 330 -35.03 0.47 10.90
C GLU A 330 -35.67 -0.92 10.77
N ILE A 331 -36.17 -1.26 9.59
CA ILE A 331 -36.76 -2.58 9.30
C ILE A 331 -35.74 -3.70 9.56
N ILE A 332 -34.51 -3.56 9.08
CA ILE A 332 -33.44 -4.55 9.31
C ILE A 332 -33.15 -4.69 10.81
N LYS A 333 -33.03 -3.56 11.51
CA LYS A 333 -32.74 -3.53 12.96
C LYS A 333 -33.79 -4.27 13.78
N ASP A 334 -35.06 -4.09 13.46
CA ASP A 334 -36.17 -4.68 14.22
C ASP A 334 -36.36 -6.18 13.95
N ASN A 335 -35.77 -6.71 12.87
CA ASN A 335 -35.97 -8.09 12.41
C ASN A 335 -34.68 -8.94 12.39
N LEU A 336 -33.57 -8.40 12.90
CA LEU A 336 -32.23 -8.99 12.77
C LEU A 336 -32.15 -10.39 13.38
N ASP A 337 -32.68 -10.61 14.59
CA ASP A 337 -32.55 -11.88 15.32
C ASP A 337 -33.21 -13.06 14.59
N GLN A 338 -34.26 -12.81 13.81
CA GLN A 338 -34.99 -13.86 13.10
C GLN A 338 -34.43 -14.12 11.70
N TYR A 339 -33.94 -13.08 11.03
CA TYR A 339 -33.59 -13.14 9.60
C TYR A 339 -32.14 -12.72 9.31
N GLU A 340 -31.24 -12.82 10.30
CA GLU A 340 -29.80 -12.47 10.20
C GLU A 340 -29.16 -13.00 8.91
N THR A 341 -29.48 -14.23 8.50
CA THR A 341 -28.93 -14.84 7.28
C THR A 341 -29.22 -14.02 6.01
N TYR A 342 -30.38 -13.37 5.90
CA TYR A 342 -30.78 -12.55 4.76
C TYR A 342 -30.28 -11.10 4.84
N PHE A 343 -29.93 -10.60 6.03
CA PHE A 343 -29.46 -9.23 6.23
C PHE A 343 -27.92 -9.15 6.23
N ASP A 344 -27.25 -10.10 6.87
CA ASP A 344 -25.81 -10.04 7.09
C ASP A 344 -25.01 -10.68 5.95
N TYR A 345 -25.53 -11.73 5.31
CA TYR A 345 -24.77 -12.56 4.39
C TYR A 345 -25.25 -12.44 2.94
N ASN A 346 -24.28 -12.29 2.03
CA ASN A 346 -24.50 -12.43 0.60
C ASN A 346 -24.18 -13.87 0.19
N ARG A 347 -24.79 -14.36 -0.90
CA ARG A 347 -24.42 -15.64 -1.53
C ARG A 347 -22.96 -15.69 -1.94
N ILE A 348 -22.37 -14.53 -2.25
CA ILE A 348 -20.96 -14.38 -2.61
C ILE A 348 -20.15 -14.02 -1.37
N SER A 349 -19.12 -14.81 -1.06
CA SER A 349 -18.14 -14.53 -0.01
C SER A 349 -16.72 -14.53 -0.57
N TYR A 350 -15.95 -13.50 -0.25
CA TYR A 350 -14.56 -13.36 -0.69
C TYR A 350 -13.60 -13.99 0.32
N ARG A 351 -12.65 -14.77 -0.19
CA ARG A 351 -11.58 -15.43 0.57
C ARG A 351 -10.22 -14.91 0.12
N GLU A 352 -9.17 -15.19 0.88
CA GLU A 352 -7.81 -14.71 0.59
C GLU A 352 -7.30 -15.21 -0.78
N TRP A 353 -7.73 -16.40 -1.19
CA TRP A 353 -7.33 -17.06 -2.42
C TRP A 353 -8.35 -16.92 -3.58
N GLY A 354 -9.58 -16.46 -3.32
CA GLY A 354 -10.67 -16.66 -4.26
C GLY A 354 -12.04 -16.15 -3.82
N ILE A 355 -13.08 -16.67 -4.47
CA ILE A 355 -14.49 -16.37 -4.21
C ILE A 355 -15.24 -17.69 -4.00
N HIS A 356 -16.13 -17.72 -3.01
CA HIS A 356 -17.19 -18.72 -2.91
C HIS A 356 -18.54 -18.09 -3.26
N GLU A 357 -19.31 -18.74 -4.10
CA GLU A 357 -20.68 -18.39 -4.39
C GLU A 357 -21.57 -19.58 -4.01
N LEU A 358 -22.46 -19.39 -3.04
CA LEU A 358 -23.43 -20.41 -2.62
C LEU A 358 -24.53 -20.50 -3.68
N LEU A 359 -24.55 -21.63 -4.42
CA LEU A 359 -25.54 -21.87 -5.46
C LEU A 359 -26.83 -22.46 -4.87
N ASN A 360 -26.69 -23.44 -3.97
CA ASN A 360 -27.81 -24.09 -3.32
C ASN A 360 -27.40 -24.75 -1.99
N TYR A 361 -28.35 -24.87 -1.07
CA TYR A 361 -28.16 -25.47 0.24
C TYR A 361 -29.47 -26.12 0.73
N SER A 362 -29.37 -27.33 1.25
CA SER A 362 -30.44 -27.96 2.03
C SER A 362 -29.85 -28.86 3.11
N ASN A 363 -30.71 -29.43 3.95
CA ASN A 363 -30.29 -30.48 4.86
C ASN A 363 -29.78 -31.68 4.03
N GLY A 364 -28.49 -32.03 4.15
CA GLY A 364 -27.84 -33.13 3.42
C GLY A 364 -26.86 -32.75 2.30
N TYR A 365 -26.94 -31.54 1.72
CA TYR A 365 -25.97 -31.11 0.70
C TYR A 365 -25.76 -29.58 0.63
N LYS A 366 -24.58 -29.18 0.16
CA LYS A 366 -24.21 -27.77 -0.09
C LYS A 366 -23.48 -27.68 -1.43
N VAL A 367 -23.99 -26.85 -2.35
CA VAL A 367 -23.37 -26.64 -3.67
C VAL A 367 -22.79 -25.24 -3.72
N LYS A 368 -21.49 -25.16 -4.01
CA LYS A 368 -20.75 -23.90 -4.14
C LYS A 368 -20.09 -23.82 -5.50
N LYS A 369 -20.02 -22.62 -6.06
CA LYS A 369 -19.09 -22.27 -7.11
C LYS A 369 -17.87 -21.61 -6.46
N VAL A 370 -16.73 -22.26 -6.61
CA VAL A 370 -15.44 -21.87 -6.06
C VAL A 370 -14.58 -21.31 -7.18
N THR A 371 -14.21 -20.04 -7.09
CA THR A 371 -13.29 -19.39 -8.03
C THR A 371 -11.94 -19.18 -7.36
N VAL A 372 -10.90 -19.88 -7.80
CA VAL A 372 -9.52 -19.72 -7.33
C VAL A 372 -8.81 -18.75 -8.26
N PHE A 373 -8.35 -17.62 -7.73
CA PHE A 373 -7.69 -16.58 -8.52
C PHE A 373 -6.29 -17.03 -9.00
N PRO A 374 -5.74 -16.43 -10.08
CA PRO A 374 -4.39 -16.70 -10.57
C PRO A 374 -3.36 -16.65 -9.46
N GLY A 375 -2.50 -17.67 -9.39
CA GLY A 375 -1.42 -17.73 -8.41
C GLY A 375 -1.84 -17.95 -6.98
N MET A 376 -3.08 -18.34 -6.72
CA MET A 376 -3.58 -18.54 -5.37
C MET A 376 -3.82 -20.00 -5.06
N MET A 377 -3.79 -20.34 -3.78
CA MET A 377 -4.07 -21.68 -3.28
C MET A 377 -4.87 -21.66 -1.99
N MET A 378 -5.68 -22.69 -1.79
CA MET A 378 -6.35 -22.95 -0.52
C MET A 378 -5.37 -23.54 0.49
N ASN A 379 -5.60 -23.26 1.77
CA ASN A 379 -4.89 -23.95 2.85
C ASN A 379 -5.27 -25.43 2.84
N LEU A 380 -4.34 -26.28 3.26
CA LEU A 380 -4.63 -27.69 3.45
C LEU A 380 -5.69 -27.83 4.57
N HIS A 381 -6.79 -28.50 4.25
CA HIS A 381 -7.90 -28.70 5.16
C HIS A 381 -8.50 -30.10 4.96
N GLN A 382 -9.36 -30.50 5.89
CA GLN A 382 -10.17 -31.70 5.80
C GLN A 382 -11.56 -31.42 6.36
N HIS A 383 -12.52 -32.25 5.98
CA HIS A 383 -13.87 -32.24 6.53
C HIS A 383 -14.13 -33.56 7.26
N GLU A 384 -14.64 -33.48 8.49
CA GLU A 384 -14.88 -34.66 9.33
C GLU A 384 -16.24 -35.31 9.10
N LEU A 385 -17.21 -34.56 8.60
CA LEU A 385 -18.62 -34.99 8.52
C LEU A 385 -19.19 -34.99 7.10
N ARG A 386 -18.39 -34.63 6.09
CA ARG A 386 -18.84 -34.59 4.69
C ARG A 386 -17.77 -35.04 3.71
N ALA A 387 -18.21 -35.61 2.61
CA ALA A 387 -17.40 -35.82 1.42
C ALA A 387 -17.66 -34.71 0.41
N GLU A 388 -16.73 -34.49 -0.51
CA GLU A 388 -16.87 -33.46 -1.53
C GLU A 388 -16.65 -34.01 -2.94
N TYR A 389 -17.40 -33.47 -3.89
CA TYR A 389 -17.17 -33.67 -5.31
C TYR A 389 -16.82 -32.34 -5.94
N TRP A 390 -15.66 -32.27 -6.56
CA TRP A 390 -15.18 -31.06 -7.23
C TRP A 390 -15.19 -31.30 -8.74
N SER A 391 -15.78 -30.40 -9.50
CA SER A 391 -15.77 -30.43 -10.97
C SER A 391 -15.18 -29.15 -11.52
N VAL A 392 -14.11 -29.25 -12.31
CA VAL A 392 -13.44 -28.09 -12.90
C VAL A 392 -14.24 -27.61 -14.12
N VAL A 393 -14.78 -26.40 -14.05
CA VAL A 393 -15.61 -25.80 -15.11
C VAL A 393 -14.82 -24.84 -15.99
N GLU A 394 -13.74 -24.27 -15.46
CA GLU A 394 -12.89 -23.30 -16.15
C GLU A 394 -11.44 -23.39 -15.63
N GLY A 395 -10.48 -23.25 -16.53
CA GLY A 395 -9.04 -23.27 -16.21
C GLY A 395 -8.47 -24.66 -15.91
N THR A 396 -7.28 -24.67 -15.30
CA THR A 396 -6.57 -25.87 -14.84
C THR A 396 -6.29 -25.76 -13.33
N ALA A 397 -6.85 -26.67 -12.55
CA ALA A 397 -6.71 -26.73 -11.10
C ALA A 397 -5.64 -27.75 -10.71
N THR A 398 -4.62 -27.34 -9.94
CA THR A 398 -3.72 -28.30 -9.28
C THR A 398 -4.32 -28.71 -7.95
N ILE A 399 -4.76 -29.95 -7.83
CA ILE A 399 -5.46 -30.45 -6.63
C ILE A 399 -4.57 -31.46 -5.90
N THR A 400 -4.43 -31.28 -4.59
CA THR A 400 -3.76 -32.22 -3.69
C THR A 400 -4.82 -32.96 -2.88
N ILE A 401 -4.77 -34.30 -2.86
CA ILE A 401 -5.57 -35.18 -1.99
C ILE A 401 -4.62 -36.13 -1.26
N GLY A 402 -4.62 -36.09 0.07
CA GLY A 402 -3.67 -36.82 0.89
C GLY A 402 -2.23 -36.41 0.57
N THR A 403 -1.50 -37.33 -0.05
CA THR A 403 -0.11 -37.14 -0.51
C THR A 403 0.01 -36.93 -2.02
N GLU A 404 -1.05 -37.15 -2.78
CA GLU A 404 -1.02 -37.06 -4.23
C GLU A 404 -1.40 -35.65 -4.69
N THR A 405 -0.65 -35.10 -5.65
CA THR A 405 -0.95 -33.82 -6.30
C THR A 405 -1.00 -34.01 -7.80
N LYS A 406 -2.09 -33.57 -8.43
CA LYS A 406 -2.30 -33.72 -9.88
C LYS A 406 -3.03 -32.49 -10.45
N ASP A 407 -2.78 -32.20 -11.71
CA ASP A 407 -3.50 -31.18 -12.46
C ASP A 407 -4.80 -31.73 -13.07
N TYR A 408 -5.89 -30.98 -12.90
CA TYR A 408 -7.23 -31.26 -13.39
C TYR A 408 -7.68 -30.13 -14.30
N HIS A 409 -8.06 -30.49 -15.52
CA HIS A 409 -8.46 -29.59 -16.59
C HIS A 409 -9.98 -29.42 -16.62
N LYS A 410 -10.42 -28.44 -17.42
CA LYS A 410 -11.83 -28.24 -17.72
C LYS A 410 -12.54 -29.57 -18.05
N TYR A 411 -13.69 -29.79 -17.43
CA TYR A 411 -14.55 -30.97 -17.52
C TYR A 411 -14.06 -32.22 -16.75
N GLU A 412 -12.95 -32.15 -16.04
CA GLU A 412 -12.53 -33.21 -15.12
C GLU A 412 -13.16 -33.03 -13.73
N SER A 413 -13.41 -34.15 -13.06
CA SER A 413 -14.01 -34.19 -11.72
C SER A 413 -13.18 -35.07 -10.79
N ILE A 414 -13.27 -34.77 -9.49
CA ILE A 414 -12.55 -35.48 -8.45
C ILE A 414 -13.43 -35.65 -7.21
N PHE A 415 -13.29 -36.80 -6.56
CA PHE A 415 -13.94 -37.12 -5.29
C PHE A 415 -12.95 -36.95 -4.15
N VAL A 416 -13.38 -36.23 -3.10
CA VAL A 416 -12.65 -36.00 -1.88
C VAL A 416 -13.34 -36.78 -0.74
N PRO A 417 -12.73 -37.86 -0.24
CA PRO A 417 -13.33 -38.65 0.83
C PRO A 417 -13.34 -37.92 2.19
N ILE A 418 -14.25 -38.35 3.08
CA ILE A 418 -14.35 -37.84 4.45
C ILE A 418 -13.01 -38.03 5.19
N GLY A 419 -12.58 -37.00 5.92
CA GLY A 419 -11.36 -37.03 6.74
C GLY A 419 -10.04 -36.96 5.96
N VAL A 420 -10.08 -36.89 4.62
CA VAL A 420 -8.87 -36.80 3.80
C VAL A 420 -8.45 -35.34 3.65
N LYS A 421 -7.15 -35.07 3.85
CA LYS A 421 -6.56 -33.75 3.66
C LYS A 421 -6.56 -33.36 2.19
N HIS A 422 -7.00 -32.16 1.86
CA HIS A 422 -7.05 -31.70 0.47
C HIS A 422 -6.85 -30.20 0.34
N LYS A 423 -6.43 -29.76 -0.86
CA LYS A 423 -6.33 -28.34 -1.26
C LYS A 423 -6.38 -28.22 -2.78
N VAL A 424 -6.76 -27.03 -3.26
CA VAL A 424 -6.59 -26.62 -4.66
C VAL A 424 -5.65 -25.43 -4.76
N ALA A 425 -4.81 -25.44 -5.80
CA ALA A 425 -3.96 -24.34 -6.22
C ALA A 425 -4.23 -24.00 -7.69
N ASN A 426 -4.17 -22.71 -8.01
CA ASN A 426 -4.21 -22.20 -9.37
C ASN A 426 -2.81 -21.72 -9.76
N LYS A 427 -2.10 -22.53 -10.54
CA LYS A 427 -0.74 -22.22 -11.04
C LYS A 427 -0.75 -21.43 -12.37
N THR A 428 -1.94 -21.09 -12.88
CA THR A 428 -2.12 -20.40 -14.16
C THR A 428 -2.28 -18.90 -13.98
N ASP A 429 -2.35 -18.17 -15.10
CA ASP A 429 -2.58 -16.72 -15.18
C ASP A 429 -4.06 -16.34 -15.34
N SER A 430 -4.95 -17.32 -15.42
CA SER A 430 -6.41 -17.14 -15.54
C SER A 430 -7.15 -17.69 -14.32
N ASN A 431 -8.40 -17.28 -14.09
CA ASN A 431 -9.20 -17.84 -13.01
C ASN A 431 -9.46 -19.33 -13.23
N VAL A 432 -9.51 -20.08 -12.13
CA VAL A 432 -9.98 -21.47 -12.12
C VAL A 432 -11.34 -21.50 -11.43
N VAL A 433 -12.33 -22.12 -12.06
CA VAL A 433 -13.69 -22.24 -11.51
C VAL A 433 -14.01 -23.71 -11.27
N ILE A 434 -14.41 -24.03 -10.04
CA ILE A 434 -14.76 -25.37 -9.57
C ILE A 434 -16.19 -25.33 -9.03
N ILE A 435 -17.01 -26.33 -9.37
CA ILE A 435 -18.25 -26.61 -8.64
C ILE A 435 -17.92 -27.63 -7.55
N GLU A 436 -18.07 -27.21 -6.30
CA GLU A 436 -17.93 -28.02 -5.10
C GLU A 436 -19.32 -28.47 -4.64
N VAL A 437 -19.52 -29.78 -4.55
CA VAL A 437 -20.72 -30.40 -4.00
C VAL A 437 -20.32 -31.15 -2.73
N GLY A 438 -20.65 -30.59 -1.57
CA GLY A 438 -20.50 -31.24 -0.27
C GLY A 438 -21.75 -32.07 0.07
N ILE A 439 -21.56 -33.32 0.50
CA ILE A 439 -22.65 -34.25 0.86
C ILE A 439 -22.36 -34.84 2.24
N GLY A 440 -23.32 -34.77 3.16
CA GLY A 440 -23.20 -35.29 4.53
C GLY A 440 -24.40 -34.96 5.42
N ASP A 441 -24.56 -35.67 6.54
CA ASP A 441 -25.75 -35.61 7.40
C ASP A 441 -25.86 -34.29 8.19
N SER A 442 -24.76 -33.58 8.41
CA SER A 442 -24.73 -32.25 9.03
C SER A 442 -23.61 -31.40 8.41
N ILE A 443 -23.99 -30.50 7.50
CA ILE A 443 -23.06 -29.60 6.80
C ILE A 443 -23.05 -28.25 7.50
N LEU A 444 -22.34 -28.17 8.61
CA LEU A 444 -22.03 -26.91 9.30
C LEU A 444 -20.62 -26.48 8.92
N ASP A 445 -20.38 -25.18 8.75
CA ASP A 445 -19.04 -24.67 8.39
C ASP A 445 -17.99 -24.93 9.50
N ASN A 446 -18.42 -25.38 10.69
CA ASN A 446 -17.56 -25.83 11.80
C ASN A 446 -16.95 -27.23 11.57
N ASP A 447 -17.35 -27.96 10.52
CA ASP A 447 -16.80 -29.29 10.18
C ASP A 447 -15.39 -29.24 9.56
N MET A 448 -14.92 -28.04 9.22
CA MET A 448 -13.67 -27.81 8.50
C MET A 448 -12.51 -27.66 9.48
N VAL A 449 -11.57 -28.61 9.45
CA VAL A 449 -10.34 -28.53 10.24
C VAL A 449 -9.21 -28.04 9.35
N LYS A 450 -8.74 -26.82 9.60
CA LYS A 450 -7.53 -26.27 8.97
C LYS A 450 -6.30 -26.93 9.57
N ILE A 451 -5.39 -27.40 8.73
CA ILE A 451 -4.19 -28.09 9.17
C ILE A 451 -2.98 -27.17 9.00
N TYR A 452 -2.41 -26.74 10.12
CA TYR A 452 -1.14 -26.02 10.16
C TYR A 452 -0.02 -27.06 10.36
N GLY A 453 0.70 -27.42 9.31
CA GLY A 453 1.78 -28.43 9.38
C GLY A 453 3.16 -27.82 9.68
N GLN A 454 4.06 -28.59 10.31
CA GLN A 454 5.48 -28.23 10.42
C GLN A 454 6.22 -28.20 9.07
N ASP A 455 5.67 -28.83 8.03
CA ASP A 455 6.12 -28.72 6.63
C ASP A 455 5.52 -27.52 5.88
N SER A 456 4.79 -26.63 6.57
CA SER A 456 4.42 -25.33 6.01
C SER A 456 5.60 -24.36 6.11
N SER A 457 6.59 -24.56 5.24
CA SER A 457 7.48 -23.46 4.85
C SER A 457 6.74 -22.32 4.10
N ASP A 458 5.42 -22.48 3.89
CA ASP A 458 4.43 -21.50 3.43
C ASP A 458 4.12 -20.42 4.49
N ASN A 459 5.13 -19.66 4.92
CA ASN A 459 4.92 -18.38 5.60
C ASN A 459 4.48 -17.25 4.62
N GLY A 460 4.30 -17.57 3.33
CA GLY A 460 3.99 -16.66 2.23
C GLY A 460 2.51 -16.37 1.98
N GLY A 461 1.60 -16.84 2.83
CA GLY A 461 0.16 -16.74 2.63
C GLY A 461 -0.35 -17.62 1.49
N ASN A 462 -1.56 -17.38 1.02
CA ASN A 462 -2.26 -18.19 0.01
C ASN A 462 -1.70 -18.07 -1.42
N TYR A 463 -0.44 -17.67 -1.60
CA TYR A 463 0.19 -17.53 -2.92
C TYR A 463 0.89 -18.82 -3.34
N VAL A 464 0.78 -19.15 -4.62
CA VAL A 464 1.56 -20.20 -5.26
C VAL A 464 2.99 -19.68 -5.46
N ARG A 465 3.95 -20.33 -4.82
CA ARG A 465 5.39 -20.15 -5.09
C ARG A 465 5.70 -20.63 -6.51
N LYS A 466 6.37 -19.78 -7.30
CA LYS A 466 6.90 -20.18 -8.61
C LYS A 466 8.39 -20.49 -8.45
N ASP A 467 8.76 -21.76 -8.53
CA ASP A 467 10.12 -22.21 -8.18
C ASP A 467 11.23 -21.76 -9.16
N ASN A 468 10.90 -21.27 -10.36
CA ASN A 468 11.85 -20.98 -11.44
C ASN A 468 12.16 -19.49 -11.70
N CYS A 469 12.21 -18.62 -10.68
CA CYS A 469 12.65 -17.22 -10.90
C CYS A 469 13.68 -16.77 -9.87
N PRO A 470 14.94 -17.23 -9.98
CA PRO A 470 16.00 -16.91 -9.02
C PRO A 470 16.40 -15.43 -9.00
N ILE A 471 16.15 -14.71 -10.09
CA ILE A 471 16.48 -13.29 -10.26
C ILE A 471 15.22 -12.43 -10.40
N VAL A 472 15.19 -11.31 -9.68
CA VAL A 472 14.16 -10.27 -9.83
C VAL A 472 14.79 -8.88 -9.90
N LYS A 473 14.26 -8.05 -10.79
CA LYS A 473 14.58 -6.62 -10.89
C LYS A 473 13.76 -5.82 -9.90
N LEU A 474 14.35 -4.79 -9.29
CA LEU A 474 13.71 -3.97 -8.27
C LEU A 474 13.50 -2.52 -8.73
N ASP A 475 12.34 -1.97 -8.40
CA ASP A 475 12.05 -0.54 -8.40
C ASP A 475 12.32 0.02 -6.99
N PRO A 476 13.00 1.17 -6.85
CA PRO A 476 13.34 1.69 -5.54
C PRO A 476 12.18 2.44 -4.86
N ALA A 477 12.34 2.69 -3.56
CA ALA A 477 11.54 3.69 -2.84
C ALA A 477 12.30 5.03 -2.79
N PHE A 478 11.68 6.12 -3.24
CA PHE A 478 12.30 7.44 -3.26
C PHE A 478 12.04 8.23 -1.98
N LYS A 479 13.00 9.10 -1.62
CA LYS A 479 12.93 10.06 -0.51
C LYS A 479 13.34 11.45 -0.98
N ASP A 480 12.56 12.44 -0.59
CA ASP A 480 12.62 13.84 -1.00
C ASP A 480 13.27 14.73 0.06
N ASN A 481 14.35 14.24 0.68
CA ASN A 481 15.01 14.95 1.76
C ASN A 481 15.44 16.37 1.33
N LEU A 482 15.37 17.33 2.26
CA LEU A 482 15.65 18.77 2.02
C LEU A 482 17.02 19.06 1.39
N TRP A 483 17.99 18.17 1.62
CA TRP A 483 19.35 18.28 1.12
C TRP A 483 19.57 17.62 -0.24
N GLY A 484 18.54 16.98 -0.79
CA GLY A 484 18.64 16.18 -2.01
C GLY A 484 18.94 17.00 -3.26
N GLY A 485 19.32 16.30 -4.32
CA GLY A 485 19.51 16.85 -5.65
C GLY A 485 18.54 16.29 -6.68
N THR A 486 19.03 16.15 -7.91
CA THR A 486 18.27 15.61 -9.03
C THR A 486 19.03 14.53 -9.81
N LYS A 487 20.27 14.19 -9.42
CA LYS A 487 21.14 13.25 -10.15
C LYS A 487 20.52 11.87 -10.28
N ILE A 488 19.79 11.39 -9.27
CA ILE A 488 19.08 10.10 -9.31
C ILE A 488 18.11 10.04 -10.51
N ARG A 489 17.39 11.15 -10.80
CA ARG A 489 16.49 11.25 -11.95
C ARG A 489 17.25 11.58 -13.23
N ASP A 490 18.12 12.57 -13.21
CA ASP A 490 18.68 13.17 -14.41
C ASP A 490 19.88 12.36 -14.96
N VAL A 491 20.68 11.72 -14.10
CA VAL A 491 21.85 10.91 -14.49
C VAL A 491 21.47 9.45 -14.70
N TYR A 492 20.75 8.82 -13.76
CA TYR A 492 20.34 7.42 -13.87
C TYR A 492 18.96 7.22 -14.54
N GLY A 493 18.25 8.29 -14.89
CA GLY A 493 16.98 8.20 -15.61
C GLY A 493 15.88 7.52 -14.81
N LYS A 494 15.95 7.55 -13.46
CA LYS A 494 14.93 6.94 -12.60
C LYS A 494 13.66 7.77 -12.61
N LYS A 495 12.52 7.10 -12.79
CA LYS A 495 11.20 7.73 -12.88
C LYS A 495 10.69 8.12 -11.49
N CYS A 496 10.80 9.40 -11.17
CA CYS A 496 10.31 9.99 -9.94
C CYS A 496 9.87 11.44 -10.20
N ASP A 497 8.68 11.80 -9.70
CA ASP A 497 8.06 13.11 -9.93
C ASP A 497 8.40 14.12 -8.81
N TYR A 498 9.34 13.81 -7.93
CA TYR A 498 9.75 14.73 -6.87
C TYR A 498 10.62 15.85 -7.45
N ASP A 499 10.42 17.06 -6.92
CA ASP A 499 11.25 18.22 -7.27
C ASP A 499 12.72 17.97 -6.90
N VAL A 500 12.92 17.30 -5.75
CA VAL A 500 14.21 16.95 -5.16
C VAL A 500 14.19 15.50 -4.71
N ILE A 501 15.28 14.77 -4.96
CA ILE A 501 15.46 13.37 -4.56
C ILE A 501 16.76 13.27 -3.77
N GLY A 502 16.63 13.06 -2.46
CA GLY A 502 17.78 12.82 -1.58
C GLY A 502 18.24 11.37 -1.63
N GLU A 503 17.30 10.42 -1.57
CA GLU A 503 17.62 9.00 -1.52
C GLU A 503 16.75 8.19 -2.48
N SER A 504 17.30 7.10 -3.01
CA SER A 504 16.53 6.01 -3.61
C SER A 504 16.97 4.68 -2.99
N TRP A 505 16.02 3.98 -2.37
CA TRP A 505 16.27 2.73 -1.66
C TRP A 505 16.16 1.56 -2.64
N GLU A 506 17.30 1.13 -3.15
CA GLU A 506 17.48 0.21 -4.29
C GLU A 506 17.23 -1.26 -3.94
N LEU A 507 17.56 -1.63 -2.71
CA LEU A 507 17.25 -2.92 -2.11
C LEU A 507 16.77 -2.66 -0.68
N SER A 508 15.47 -2.75 -0.46
CA SER A 508 14.88 -2.46 0.84
C SER A 508 13.67 -3.33 1.13
N ALA A 509 13.75 -4.01 2.28
CA ALA A 509 12.60 -4.58 2.97
C ALA A 509 12.21 -3.74 4.21
N HIS A 510 12.78 -2.55 4.37
CA HIS A 510 12.54 -1.69 5.53
C HIS A 510 11.14 -1.04 5.46
N PRO A 511 10.35 -1.05 6.56
CA PRO A 511 8.99 -0.51 6.58
C PRO A 511 8.86 0.94 6.12
N ASP A 512 9.86 1.78 6.39
CA ASP A 512 9.84 3.19 5.99
C ASP A 512 9.99 3.42 4.47
N GLY A 513 10.43 2.43 3.70
CA GLY A 513 10.71 2.62 2.26
C GLY A 513 11.06 1.32 1.55
N GLN A 514 10.07 0.46 1.28
CA GLN A 514 10.34 -0.80 0.61
C GLN A 514 10.48 -0.68 -0.91
N SER A 515 11.46 -1.38 -1.47
CA SER A 515 11.56 -1.60 -2.91
C SER A 515 10.38 -2.46 -3.40
N ARG A 516 10.16 -2.49 -4.71
CA ARG A 516 9.11 -3.28 -5.35
C ARG A 516 9.68 -4.14 -6.46
N ILE A 517 9.02 -5.24 -6.78
CA ILE A 517 9.39 -6.02 -7.97
C ILE A 517 9.03 -5.21 -9.22
N ALA A 518 10.00 -4.96 -10.09
CA ALA A 518 9.84 -4.07 -11.25
C ALA A 518 9.11 -4.73 -12.43
N GLU A 519 9.26 -6.05 -12.59
CA GLU A 519 8.74 -6.78 -13.75
C GLU A 519 8.41 -8.25 -13.46
N GLY A 520 7.73 -8.89 -14.41
CA GLY A 520 7.33 -10.29 -14.30
C GLY A 520 6.13 -10.51 -13.37
N TYR A 521 6.01 -11.75 -12.89
CA TYR A 521 4.82 -12.25 -12.22
C TYR A 521 4.46 -11.50 -10.92
N TYR A 522 5.48 -11.06 -10.18
CA TYR A 522 5.30 -10.35 -8.91
C TYR A 522 5.35 -8.82 -9.08
N LYS A 523 5.28 -8.28 -10.30
CA LYS A 523 5.41 -6.84 -10.58
C LYS A 523 4.51 -5.98 -9.68
N GLY A 524 5.10 -4.94 -9.09
CA GLY A 524 4.44 -3.99 -8.19
C GLY A 524 4.32 -4.46 -6.73
N MET A 525 4.57 -5.75 -6.45
CA MET A 525 4.61 -6.31 -5.10
C MET A 525 5.74 -5.69 -4.29
N LEU A 526 5.50 -5.43 -3.00
CA LEU A 526 6.52 -4.99 -2.07
C LEU A 526 7.57 -6.09 -1.89
N PHE A 527 8.83 -5.71 -1.79
CA PHE A 527 9.93 -6.67 -1.71
C PHE A 527 9.80 -7.60 -0.50
N ASN A 528 9.38 -7.11 0.67
CA ASN A 528 9.19 -7.99 1.82
C ASN A 528 8.04 -9.00 1.66
N ASP A 529 6.97 -8.63 0.94
CA ASP A 529 5.88 -9.58 0.61
C ASP A 529 6.43 -10.69 -0.32
N TYR A 530 7.26 -10.32 -1.30
CA TYR A 530 7.97 -11.29 -2.15
C TYR A 530 8.89 -12.21 -1.34
N LEU A 531 9.68 -11.67 -0.40
CA LEU A 531 10.52 -12.47 0.50
C LEU A 531 9.72 -13.50 1.32
N SER A 532 8.50 -13.13 1.73
CA SER A 532 7.60 -14.04 2.46
C SER A 532 7.15 -15.21 1.60
N ILE A 533 6.97 -15.01 0.29
CA ILE A 533 6.57 -16.04 -0.68
C ILE A 533 7.74 -17.00 -1.00
N ILE A 534 8.95 -16.48 -1.24
CA ILE A 534 10.10 -17.34 -1.59
C ILE A 534 10.70 -18.06 -0.37
N GLY A 535 10.36 -17.61 0.84
CA GLY A 535 10.79 -18.20 2.10
C GLY A 535 12.20 -17.82 2.54
N LYS A 536 12.48 -17.95 3.85
CA LYS A 536 13.79 -17.58 4.44
C LYS A 536 14.96 -18.37 3.84
N GLU A 537 14.72 -19.60 3.39
CA GLU A 537 15.76 -20.44 2.77
C GLU A 537 16.34 -19.82 1.50
N ALA A 538 15.53 -19.07 0.75
CA ALA A 538 15.96 -18.37 -0.45
C ALA A 538 16.95 -17.21 -0.16
N LEU A 539 17.13 -16.82 1.11
CA LEU A 539 18.11 -15.81 1.51
C LEU A 539 19.49 -16.40 1.85
N GLY A 540 19.59 -17.73 1.96
CA GLY A 540 20.80 -18.44 2.40
C GLY A 540 20.89 -18.58 3.93
N TRP A 541 21.65 -19.59 4.38
CA TRP A 541 21.67 -19.98 5.80
C TRP A 541 22.18 -18.89 6.75
N LYS A 542 23.04 -17.96 6.28
CA LYS A 542 23.52 -16.84 7.10
C LYS A 542 22.42 -15.84 7.47
N CYS A 543 21.39 -15.74 6.65
CA CYS A 543 20.28 -14.79 6.85
C CYS A 543 19.19 -15.37 7.76
N GLN A 544 19.17 -16.69 8.01
CA GLN A 544 18.08 -17.36 8.71
C GLN A 544 18.00 -17.01 10.21
N ALA A 545 19.14 -16.66 10.82
CA ALA A 545 19.22 -16.25 12.22
C ALA A 545 18.61 -14.86 12.48
N GLN A 546 18.31 -14.10 11.44
CA GLN A 546 17.69 -12.79 11.56
C GLN A 546 16.17 -12.87 11.36
N ASP A 547 15.44 -12.04 12.10
CA ASP A 547 13.98 -11.97 11.99
C ASP A 547 13.53 -11.14 10.79
N ARG A 548 14.41 -10.27 10.28
CA ARG A 548 14.16 -9.36 9.17
C ARG A 548 15.26 -9.51 8.12
N PHE A 549 15.01 -9.01 6.91
CA PHE A 549 16.01 -8.93 5.86
C PHE A 549 17.24 -8.12 6.34
N PRO A 550 18.49 -8.55 6.07
CA PRO A 550 19.69 -8.03 6.76
C PRO A 550 20.21 -6.67 6.29
N VAL A 551 20.00 -6.33 5.02
CA VAL A 551 20.72 -5.21 4.36
C VAL A 551 19.74 -4.21 3.75
N LEU A 552 20.12 -2.94 3.74
CA LEU A 552 19.47 -1.87 2.99
C LEU A 552 20.52 -1.22 2.08
N ILE A 553 20.22 -1.06 0.79
CA ILE A 553 21.12 -0.40 -0.16
C ILE A 553 20.43 0.80 -0.78
N LYS A 554 21.14 1.92 -0.88
CA LYS A 554 20.61 3.20 -1.36
C LYS A 554 21.56 3.90 -2.33
N PHE A 555 20.99 4.72 -3.21
CA PHE A 555 21.70 5.88 -3.73
C PHE A 555 21.36 7.12 -2.92
N ILE A 556 22.35 7.98 -2.69
CA ILE A 556 22.20 9.25 -1.97
C ILE A 556 22.79 10.37 -2.82
N ASP A 557 21.96 11.35 -3.19
CA ASP A 557 22.36 12.58 -3.90
C ASP A 557 22.36 13.77 -2.94
N ALA A 558 23.53 14.02 -2.34
CA ALA A 558 23.74 15.09 -1.37
C ALA A 558 24.09 16.40 -2.07
N LYS A 559 23.08 17.10 -2.61
CA LYS A 559 23.26 18.46 -3.15
C LYS A 559 23.64 19.47 -2.06
N GLN A 560 23.13 19.28 -0.84
CA GLN A 560 23.54 20.02 0.36
C GLN A 560 24.07 19.07 1.43
N ALA A 561 24.79 19.59 2.41
CA ALA A 561 25.32 18.79 3.51
C ALA A 561 24.21 18.13 4.33
N LEU A 562 24.34 16.84 4.64
CA LEU A 562 23.44 16.11 5.52
C LEU A 562 23.69 16.49 6.99
N SER A 563 22.75 16.16 7.87
CA SER A 563 22.94 16.38 9.31
C SER A 563 24.16 15.64 9.84
N ILE A 564 24.82 16.23 10.84
CA ILE A 564 25.77 15.51 11.69
C ILE A 564 24.97 14.52 12.54
N GLN A 565 25.32 13.24 12.43
CA GLN A 565 24.54 12.17 13.00
C GLN A 565 25.40 11.01 13.48
N ILE A 566 24.76 10.11 14.21
CA ILE A 566 25.34 8.89 14.75
C ILE A 566 24.30 7.77 14.75
N HIS A 567 24.79 6.54 14.68
CA HIS A 567 23.99 5.32 14.59
C HIS A 567 24.30 4.39 15.77
N PRO A 568 23.29 3.78 16.42
CA PRO A 568 23.49 2.78 17.47
C PRO A 568 23.97 1.43 16.89
N ASP A 569 24.51 0.59 17.76
CA ASP A 569 24.75 -0.82 17.49
C ASP A 569 23.47 -1.66 17.70
N ASP A 570 23.57 -2.98 17.48
CA ASP A 570 22.40 -3.87 17.56
C ASP A 570 21.83 -3.96 18.99
N GLU A 571 22.68 -3.93 20.02
CA GLU A 571 22.25 -4.06 21.41
C GLU A 571 21.42 -2.84 21.83
N TYR A 572 21.94 -1.64 21.63
CA TYR A 572 21.23 -0.41 21.99
C TYR A 572 19.96 -0.22 21.15
N ALA A 573 20.03 -0.51 19.83
CA ALA A 573 18.89 -0.33 18.93
C ALA A 573 17.73 -1.28 19.23
N LEU A 574 18.00 -2.55 19.58
CA LEU A 574 16.96 -3.52 19.91
C LEU A 574 16.25 -3.14 21.21
N GLU A 575 17.00 -2.67 22.21
CA GLU A 575 16.45 -2.26 23.50
C GLU A 575 15.62 -0.95 23.39
N ASN A 576 16.12 0.04 22.64
CA ASN A 576 15.57 1.40 22.68
C ASN A 576 14.64 1.74 21.49
N GLU A 577 14.77 1.05 20.37
CA GLU A 577 14.08 1.38 19.11
C GLU A 577 13.32 0.21 18.49
N ASN A 578 13.54 -1.02 18.98
CA ASN A 578 13.02 -2.25 18.37
C ASN A 578 13.45 -2.40 16.87
N GLU A 579 14.67 -1.95 16.58
CA GLU A 579 15.36 -2.04 15.29
C GLU A 579 16.76 -2.67 15.47
N TYR A 580 17.38 -3.07 14.37
CA TYR A 580 18.79 -3.44 14.38
C TYR A 580 19.68 -2.19 14.36
N GLY A 581 20.94 -2.36 14.71
CA GLY A 581 21.95 -1.32 14.60
C GLY A 581 22.20 -0.94 13.15
N LYS A 582 23.03 0.10 12.96
CA LYS A 582 23.30 0.64 11.63
C LYS A 582 24.79 0.89 11.43
N ASN A 583 25.48 -0.18 11.02
CA ASN A 583 26.77 -0.10 10.34
C ASN A 583 26.55 0.10 8.84
N GLU A 584 27.38 0.94 8.24
CA GLU A 584 27.22 1.32 6.83
C GLU A 584 28.56 1.55 6.15
N MET A 585 28.55 1.49 4.82
CA MET A 585 29.64 1.90 3.96
C MET A 585 29.13 2.86 2.88
N TRP A 586 30.02 3.75 2.44
CA TRP A 586 29.78 4.67 1.33
C TRP A 586 30.78 4.44 0.20
N TYR A 587 30.26 4.27 -1.01
CA TYR A 587 31.02 4.24 -2.25
C TYR A 587 30.71 5.50 -3.05
N VAL A 588 31.71 6.34 -3.29
CA VAL A 588 31.53 7.62 -3.96
C VAL A 588 31.40 7.40 -5.47
N LEU A 589 30.19 7.61 -6.00
CA LEU A 589 29.87 7.49 -7.42
C LEU A 589 30.30 8.73 -8.20
N ASP A 590 30.15 9.90 -7.58
CA ASP A 590 30.53 11.20 -8.11
C ASP A 590 30.74 12.21 -6.96
N ALA A 591 31.64 13.17 -7.17
CA ALA A 591 31.98 14.18 -6.17
C ALA A 591 32.44 15.48 -6.84
N GLU A 592 31.84 16.60 -6.44
CA GLU A 592 32.28 17.94 -6.86
C GLU A 592 33.65 18.31 -6.26
N PRO A 593 34.42 19.20 -6.89
CA PRO A 593 35.69 19.67 -6.33
C PRO A 593 35.53 20.24 -4.92
N GLY A 594 36.31 19.72 -3.97
CA GLY A 594 36.25 20.12 -2.56
C GLY A 594 35.15 19.43 -1.74
N ALA A 595 34.41 18.49 -2.33
CA ALA A 595 33.44 17.67 -1.62
C ALA A 595 34.12 16.82 -0.54
N TYR A 596 33.42 16.62 0.57
CA TYR A 596 33.98 16.00 1.77
C TYR A 596 32.97 15.17 2.55
N LEU A 597 33.49 14.25 3.35
CA LEU A 597 32.74 13.48 4.34
C LEU A 597 33.27 13.80 5.73
N TYR A 598 32.39 13.87 6.73
CA TYR A 598 32.79 13.76 8.12
C TYR A 598 32.69 12.30 8.54
N CYS A 599 33.76 11.76 9.12
CA CYS A 599 33.75 10.39 9.66
C CYS A 599 34.67 10.30 10.89
N GLY A 600 34.03 10.21 12.05
CA GLY A 600 34.63 10.17 13.38
C GLY A 600 35.24 11.50 13.83
N LEU A 601 35.88 11.49 15.01
CA LEU A 601 36.50 12.68 15.59
C LEU A 601 37.94 12.87 15.07
N SER A 602 38.37 14.13 14.89
CA SER A 602 39.75 14.45 14.52
C SER A 602 40.74 14.24 15.66
N ARG A 603 40.24 14.26 16.90
CA ARG A 603 40.95 13.94 18.16
C ARG A 603 39.99 13.31 19.16
N ALA A 604 40.54 12.59 20.15
CA ALA A 604 39.74 12.15 21.29
C ALA A 604 39.12 13.37 22.00
N SER A 605 37.83 13.26 22.33
CA SER A 605 37.05 14.34 22.95
C SER A 605 36.04 13.70 23.91
N SER A 606 35.89 14.23 25.12
CA SER A 606 34.98 13.63 26.11
C SER A 606 33.50 13.82 25.72
N LYS A 607 32.59 13.06 26.33
CA LYS A 607 31.15 13.20 26.08
C LYS A 607 30.65 14.60 26.46
N GLU A 608 31.20 15.20 27.51
CA GLU A 608 30.88 16.55 27.98
C GLU A 608 31.31 17.61 26.96
N GLU A 609 32.52 17.49 26.38
CA GLU A 609 32.97 18.40 25.31
C GLU A 609 32.07 18.29 24.07
N ILE A 610 31.70 17.06 23.69
CA ILE A 610 30.80 16.81 22.55
C ILE A 610 29.44 17.47 22.79
N GLU A 611 28.86 17.29 23.98
CA GLU A 611 27.58 17.90 24.35
C GLU A 611 27.65 19.44 24.30
N GLU A 612 28.70 20.04 24.87
CA GLU A 612 28.90 21.49 24.86
C GLU A 612 29.00 22.04 23.42
N ARG A 613 29.76 21.37 22.56
CA ARG A 613 29.92 21.78 21.16
C ARG A 613 28.65 21.61 20.34
N ILE A 614 27.78 20.64 20.66
CA ILE A 614 26.44 20.57 20.06
C ILE A 614 25.60 21.78 20.48
N LYS A 615 25.57 22.11 21.78
CA LYS A 615 24.81 23.26 22.31
C LYS A 615 25.26 24.58 21.69
N ASN A 616 26.56 24.72 21.43
CA ASN A 616 27.17 25.93 20.90
C ASN A 616 27.31 25.91 19.35
N ASN A 617 26.78 24.91 18.65
CA ASN A 617 26.87 24.76 17.19
C ASN A 617 28.31 24.69 16.63
N THR A 618 29.27 24.19 17.41
CA THR A 618 30.71 24.09 17.05
C THR A 618 31.21 22.65 16.91
N ILE A 619 30.31 21.67 16.81
CA ILE A 619 30.67 20.24 16.73
C ILE A 619 31.56 19.92 15.54
N THR A 620 31.38 20.60 14.40
CA THR A 620 32.12 20.37 13.16
C THR A 620 33.62 20.64 13.27
N GLU A 621 34.06 21.42 14.26
CA GLU A 621 35.48 21.75 14.49
C GLU A 621 36.30 20.55 15.00
N ILE A 622 35.65 19.57 15.64
CA ILE A 622 36.31 18.37 16.18
C ILE A 622 36.02 17.12 15.35
N LEU A 623 35.37 17.26 14.20
CA LEU A 623 35.11 16.14 13.29
C LEU A 623 36.31 15.94 12.34
N ASN A 624 36.58 14.69 12.03
CA ASN A 624 37.55 14.32 11.02
C ASN A 624 36.94 14.51 9.62
N LYS A 625 37.45 15.50 8.89
CA LYS A 625 37.04 15.85 7.53
C LYS A 625 37.89 15.10 6.50
N ILE A 626 37.25 14.35 5.62
CA ILE A 626 37.88 13.56 4.57
C ILE A 626 37.44 14.13 3.23
N GLU A 627 38.35 14.72 2.46
CA GLU A 627 38.07 15.08 1.06
C GLU A 627 37.96 13.82 0.21
N VAL A 628 36.98 13.78 -0.70
CA VAL A 628 36.66 12.57 -1.46
C VAL A 628 36.60 12.82 -2.96
N LYS A 629 36.84 11.75 -3.72
CA LYS A 629 36.67 11.68 -5.18
C LYS A 629 35.94 10.41 -5.58
N LYS A 630 35.48 10.36 -6.84
CA LYS A 630 34.87 9.16 -7.43
C LYS A 630 35.74 7.92 -7.20
N GLY A 631 35.12 6.87 -6.69
CA GLY A 631 35.74 5.58 -6.38
C GLY A 631 36.24 5.43 -4.94
N ASP A 632 36.21 6.48 -4.12
CA ASP A 632 36.56 6.38 -2.71
C ASP A 632 35.53 5.55 -1.92
N VAL A 633 36.03 4.85 -0.89
CA VAL A 633 35.26 3.98 -0.01
C VAL A 633 35.47 4.41 1.44
N VAL A 634 34.38 4.58 2.18
CA VAL A 634 34.42 4.88 3.62
C VAL A 634 33.51 3.92 4.36
N MET A 635 34.04 3.25 5.38
CA MET A 635 33.27 2.42 6.31
C MET A 635 32.95 3.22 7.56
N VAL A 636 31.68 3.24 7.96
CA VAL A 636 31.17 3.93 9.14
C VAL A 636 30.61 2.88 10.11
N LYS A 637 31.32 2.67 11.20
CA LYS A 637 30.90 1.74 12.26
C LYS A 637 29.87 2.41 13.16
N ALA A 638 28.94 1.64 13.71
CA ALA A 638 28.04 2.11 14.75
C ALA A 638 28.82 2.82 15.88
N GLY A 639 28.24 3.88 16.43
CA GLY A 639 28.89 4.76 17.42
C GLY A 639 29.83 5.83 16.84
N THR A 640 30.02 5.89 15.52
CA THR A 640 30.86 6.91 14.88
C THR A 640 30.05 8.15 14.51
N ILE A 641 30.47 9.35 14.92
CA ILE A 641 29.86 10.61 14.44
C ILE A 641 30.24 10.83 12.97
N HIS A 642 29.27 11.09 12.10
CA HIS A 642 29.54 11.24 10.66
C HIS A 642 28.50 12.14 9.96
N ALA A 643 28.82 12.55 8.73
CA ALA A 643 27.91 13.22 7.81
C ALA A 643 28.45 13.23 6.38
N ILE A 644 27.53 13.25 5.42
CA ILE A 644 27.83 13.45 4.00
C ILE A 644 27.81 14.96 3.72
N GLY A 645 28.90 15.51 3.20
CA GLY A 645 28.97 16.91 2.76
C GLY A 645 28.20 17.17 1.47
N ALA A 646 28.14 18.44 1.07
CA ALA A 646 27.48 18.84 -0.17
C ALA A 646 28.28 18.40 -1.42
N GLY A 647 27.57 18.22 -2.54
CA GLY A 647 28.15 17.91 -3.85
C GLY A 647 28.56 16.45 -4.06
N ILE A 648 28.02 15.51 -3.27
CA ILE A 648 28.40 14.09 -3.31
C ILE A 648 27.23 13.22 -3.80
N PHE A 649 27.52 12.28 -4.68
CA PHE A 649 26.63 11.19 -5.04
C PHE A 649 27.24 9.85 -4.63
N ILE A 650 26.56 9.06 -3.80
CA ILE A 650 27.08 7.79 -3.29
C ILE A 650 26.12 6.61 -3.46
N CYS A 651 26.68 5.41 -3.46
CA CYS A 651 25.99 4.17 -3.14
C CYS A 651 26.28 3.81 -1.68
N GLU A 652 25.25 3.74 -0.84
CA GLU A 652 25.32 3.37 0.58
C GLU A 652 24.84 1.93 0.76
N ILE A 653 25.67 1.08 1.38
CA ILE A 653 25.30 -0.28 1.81
C ILE A 653 25.31 -0.28 3.33
N GLN A 654 24.20 -0.67 3.95
CA GLN A 654 24.03 -0.63 5.39
C GLN A 654 23.24 -1.83 5.91
N GLN A 655 23.29 -2.07 7.22
CA GLN A 655 22.29 -2.92 7.88
C GLN A 655 20.87 -2.39 7.60
N ASN A 656 19.87 -3.26 7.59
CA ASN A 656 18.48 -2.89 7.38
C ASN A 656 17.87 -2.16 8.59
N SER A 657 18.25 -0.89 8.76
CA SER A 657 17.88 -0.01 9.87
C SER A 657 17.74 1.44 9.39
N ASN A 658 16.77 2.17 9.93
CA ASN A 658 16.63 3.61 9.67
C ASN A 658 16.93 4.44 10.94
N CYS A 659 17.48 3.80 11.98
CA CYS A 659 17.78 4.44 13.24
C CYS A 659 18.91 5.48 13.10
N THR A 660 18.57 6.76 13.31
CA THR A 660 19.49 7.89 13.15
C THR A 660 19.33 8.89 14.29
N TYR A 661 20.40 9.11 15.04
CA TYR A 661 20.44 10.15 16.07
C TYR A 661 21.13 11.39 15.53
N ARG A 662 20.33 12.44 15.34
CA ARG A 662 20.81 13.72 14.84
C ARG A 662 21.44 14.56 15.95
N MET A 663 22.66 15.01 15.72
CA MET A 663 23.42 15.84 16.67
C MET A 663 23.38 17.31 16.27
N TYR A 664 23.52 17.60 14.97
CA TYR A 664 23.50 18.98 14.45
C TYR A 664 22.96 19.02 13.03
N ASP A 665 22.27 20.11 12.69
CA ASP A 665 21.56 20.23 11.41
C ASP A 665 21.71 21.56 10.67
N TYR A 666 22.71 22.36 11.03
CA TYR A 666 22.92 23.68 10.43
C TYR A 666 21.73 24.63 10.62
N ASP A 667 21.00 24.47 11.73
CA ASP A 667 19.78 25.21 12.06
C ASP A 667 18.69 25.20 10.97
N ARG A 668 18.77 24.22 10.06
CA ARG A 668 17.83 24.09 8.96
C ARG A 668 16.40 23.94 9.47
N ARG A 669 15.50 24.61 8.76
CA ARG A 669 14.07 24.51 8.98
C ARG A 669 13.48 23.53 7.98
N ASP A 670 12.48 22.77 8.43
CA ASP A 670 11.65 21.99 7.53
C ASP A 670 10.83 22.91 6.60
N LYS A 671 10.12 22.31 5.64
CA LYS A 671 9.24 23.05 4.72
C LYS A 671 8.12 23.84 5.41
N PHE A 672 7.93 23.67 6.71
CA PHE A 672 6.93 24.33 7.54
C PHE A 672 7.53 25.34 8.52
N GLY A 673 8.84 25.59 8.46
CA GLY A 673 9.54 26.53 9.33
C GLY A 673 9.94 25.98 10.71
N ASN A 674 9.74 24.68 10.99
CA ASN A 674 10.13 24.09 12.28
C ASN A 674 11.59 23.61 12.24
N PRO A 675 12.34 23.71 13.35
CA PRO A 675 13.63 23.03 13.50
C PRO A 675 13.44 21.51 13.40
N ARG A 676 14.40 20.80 12.80
CA ARG A 676 14.39 19.33 12.83
C ARG A 676 14.83 18.82 14.20
N GLU A 677 14.22 17.72 14.62
CA GLU A 677 14.51 17.07 15.90
C GLU A 677 15.99 16.67 16.01
N LEU A 678 16.59 17.00 17.16
CA LEU A 678 17.92 16.57 17.60
C LEU A 678 17.76 15.54 18.71
N HIS A 679 18.64 14.53 18.73
CA HIS A 679 18.56 13.37 19.60
C HIS A 679 19.77 13.35 20.54
N ILE A 680 20.03 14.47 21.24
CA ILE A 680 21.30 14.70 21.95
C ILE A 680 21.58 13.60 22.99
N ALA A 681 20.62 13.29 23.87
CA ALA A 681 20.80 12.27 24.90
C ALA A 681 21.16 10.89 24.31
N LYS A 682 20.35 10.39 23.36
CA LYS A 682 20.61 9.12 22.67
C LYS A 682 21.94 9.12 21.91
N SER A 683 22.31 10.25 21.31
CA SER A 683 23.59 10.40 20.60
C SER A 683 24.77 10.22 21.57
N LEU A 684 24.68 10.79 22.78
CA LEU A 684 25.73 10.69 23.80
C LEU A 684 25.81 9.29 24.42
N ASP A 685 24.72 8.54 24.48
CA ASP A 685 24.74 7.16 24.96
C ASP A 685 25.63 6.28 24.08
N VAL A 686 25.50 6.43 22.76
CA VAL A 686 26.14 5.54 21.77
C VAL A 686 27.46 6.08 21.20
N VAL A 687 27.85 7.31 21.52
CA VAL A 687 29.06 7.93 20.96
C VAL A 687 30.34 7.20 21.37
N ASN A 688 31.19 6.93 20.38
CA ASN A 688 32.57 6.51 20.60
C ASN A 688 33.49 7.76 20.66
N PRO A 689 33.99 8.15 21.85
CA PRO A 689 34.71 9.42 22.06
C PRO A 689 36.18 9.42 21.60
N VAL A 690 36.60 8.38 20.87
CA VAL A 690 38.00 8.24 20.43
C VAL A 690 38.25 8.91 19.08
N LYS A 691 39.53 9.20 18.80
CA LYS A 691 39.97 9.69 17.48
C LYS A 691 39.63 8.65 16.40
N TYR A 692 39.19 9.12 15.23
CA TYR A 692 38.96 8.27 14.08
C TYR A 692 40.25 7.59 13.61
N GLU A 693 40.18 6.28 13.40
CA GLU A 693 41.21 5.50 12.73
C GLU A 693 40.62 4.87 11.47
N LYS A 694 41.26 5.12 10.33
CA LYS A 694 40.82 4.59 9.04
C LYS A 694 41.04 3.07 9.01
N ASP A 695 39.99 2.33 8.66
CA ASP A 695 40.10 0.89 8.46
C ASP A 695 40.81 0.59 7.13
N ASN A 696 42.11 0.30 7.20
CA ASN A 696 42.94 0.00 6.02
C ASN A 696 42.86 -1.48 5.59
N LYS A 697 42.01 -2.32 6.20
CA LYS A 697 41.86 -3.74 5.83
C LYS A 697 40.93 -3.95 4.63
N CYS A 698 40.30 -2.88 4.16
CA CYS A 698 39.38 -2.82 3.03
C CYS A 698 40.14 -2.51 1.73
N ASN A 699 39.60 -2.87 0.56
CA ASN A 699 40.23 -2.77 -0.78
C ASN A 699 41.25 -3.86 -1.17
N VAL A 700 40.76 -5.07 -1.47
CA VAL A 700 41.58 -6.19 -1.95
C VAL A 700 41.20 -6.54 -3.39
N MET A 701 42.18 -6.66 -4.29
CA MET A 701 41.94 -7.18 -5.65
C MET A 701 41.68 -8.68 -5.56
N LEU A 702 40.56 -9.15 -6.11
CA LEU A 702 40.16 -10.56 -6.06
C LEU A 702 40.48 -11.28 -7.37
N ALA A 703 40.14 -10.67 -8.51
CA ALA A 703 40.43 -11.22 -9.83
C ALA A 703 40.67 -10.10 -10.85
N HIS A 704 41.49 -10.40 -11.86
CA HIS A 704 41.72 -9.55 -13.02
C HIS A 704 42.04 -10.45 -14.21
N ASN A 705 41.21 -10.38 -15.26
CA ASN A 705 41.41 -11.08 -16.52
C ASN A 705 40.97 -10.17 -17.69
N GLU A 706 40.98 -10.70 -18.91
CA GLU A 706 40.60 -9.95 -20.12
C GLU A 706 39.12 -9.54 -20.18
N HIS A 707 38.27 -10.20 -19.38
CA HIS A 707 36.82 -10.02 -19.39
C HIS A 707 36.31 -9.09 -18.28
N TYR A 708 36.92 -9.17 -17.09
CA TYR A 708 36.55 -8.34 -15.95
C TYR A 708 37.66 -8.20 -14.90
N MET A 709 37.48 -7.21 -14.05
CA MET A 709 38.24 -7.00 -12.82
C MET A 709 37.30 -6.96 -11.62
N SER A 710 37.62 -7.68 -10.55
CA SER A 710 36.84 -7.67 -9.32
C SER A 710 37.69 -7.26 -8.11
N LYS A 711 37.16 -6.31 -7.34
CA LYS A 711 37.82 -5.72 -6.17
C LYS A 711 36.87 -5.71 -4.99
N ARG A 712 37.25 -6.34 -3.89
CA ARG A 712 36.53 -6.23 -2.62
C ARG A 712 36.70 -4.85 -2.03
N LEU A 713 35.60 -4.12 -1.89
CA LEU A 713 35.58 -2.78 -1.30
C LEU A 713 35.61 -2.86 0.22
N VAL A 714 34.71 -3.64 0.84
CA VAL A 714 34.56 -3.77 2.30
C VAL A 714 34.19 -5.21 2.66
N GLN A 715 34.65 -5.68 3.82
CA GLN A 715 34.17 -6.90 4.47
C GLN A 715 33.97 -6.61 5.96
N CYS A 716 32.76 -6.79 6.48
CA CYS A 716 32.46 -6.67 7.90
C CYS A 716 31.62 -7.85 8.40
N LYS A 717 31.20 -7.81 9.67
CA LYS A 717 30.35 -8.83 10.29
C LYS A 717 29.00 -9.01 9.56
N TYR A 718 28.52 -7.97 8.89
CA TYR A 718 27.13 -7.90 8.39
C TYR A 718 27.00 -8.09 6.88
N PHE A 719 28.02 -7.70 6.12
CA PHE A 719 28.00 -7.77 4.65
C PHE A 719 29.42 -7.68 4.08
N GLU A 720 29.57 -8.20 2.87
CA GLU A 720 30.74 -8.05 1.99
C GLU A 720 30.31 -7.37 0.69
N VAL A 721 31.12 -6.41 0.24
CA VAL A 721 30.85 -5.61 -0.95
C VAL A 721 32.00 -5.73 -1.95
N ILE A 722 31.68 -6.14 -3.18
CA ILE A 722 32.65 -6.36 -4.25
C ILE A 722 32.25 -5.52 -5.46
N LYS A 723 33.20 -4.75 -6.00
CA LYS A 723 33.04 -4.03 -7.27
C LYS A 723 33.53 -4.91 -8.40
N TYR A 724 32.71 -5.08 -9.43
CA TYR A 724 33.07 -5.68 -10.71
C TYR A 724 33.10 -4.60 -11.79
N GLU A 725 34.23 -4.48 -12.49
CA GLU A 725 34.36 -3.73 -13.74
C GLU A 725 34.42 -4.75 -14.87
N ILE A 726 33.39 -4.80 -15.70
CA ILE A 726 33.13 -5.82 -16.71
C ILE A 726 33.32 -5.20 -18.08
N GLU A 727 34.18 -5.77 -18.92
CA GLU A 727 34.40 -5.33 -20.30
C GLU A 727 33.48 -6.09 -21.28
N ASP A 728 33.25 -7.39 -21.07
CA ASP A 728 32.34 -8.20 -21.89
C ASP A 728 31.42 -9.17 -21.11
N GLU A 729 31.94 -10.06 -20.26
CA GLU A 729 31.19 -11.06 -19.50
C GLU A 729 31.83 -11.33 -18.12
N ALA A 730 31.02 -11.40 -17.08
CA ALA A 730 31.44 -11.92 -15.78
C ALA A 730 30.47 -13.01 -15.29
N LYS A 731 31.03 -14.11 -14.77
CA LYS A 731 30.30 -15.16 -14.06
C LYS A 731 30.55 -15.00 -12.57
N ILE A 732 29.50 -14.64 -11.85
CA ILE A 732 29.55 -14.34 -10.42
C ILE A 732 28.89 -15.51 -9.67
N PRO A 733 29.63 -16.27 -8.85
CA PRO A 733 29.08 -17.43 -8.15
C PRO A 733 28.08 -16.99 -7.06
N VAL A 734 27.03 -17.77 -6.90
CA VAL A 734 26.09 -17.71 -5.79
C VAL A 734 26.06 -19.09 -5.13
N ASP A 735 26.04 -19.13 -3.80
CA ASP A 735 26.00 -20.35 -3.03
C ASP A 735 24.81 -20.37 -2.05
N GLU A 736 24.73 -21.40 -1.22
CA GLU A 736 23.65 -21.57 -0.24
C GLU A 736 23.84 -20.69 1.02
N ALA A 737 24.96 -19.96 1.13
CA ALA A 737 25.27 -19.16 2.31
C ALA A 737 24.53 -17.83 2.33
N SER A 738 24.39 -17.18 1.17
CA SER A 738 23.73 -15.87 1.07
C SER A 738 23.06 -15.64 -0.28
N PHE A 739 22.09 -14.73 -0.28
CA PHE A 739 21.58 -14.11 -1.50
C PHE A 739 22.65 -13.20 -2.14
N LEU A 740 22.43 -12.80 -3.38
CA LEU A 740 23.25 -11.80 -4.05
C LEU A 740 22.43 -10.57 -4.42
N SER A 741 22.92 -9.37 -4.10
CA SER A 741 22.42 -8.13 -4.66
C SER A 741 23.39 -7.60 -5.70
N VAL A 742 22.85 -7.17 -6.84
CA VAL A 742 23.60 -6.56 -7.94
C VAL A 742 23.05 -5.16 -8.19
N ILE A 743 23.89 -4.14 -8.10
CA ILE A 743 23.56 -2.77 -8.48
C ILE A 743 24.48 -2.33 -9.61
N VAL A 744 23.90 -1.98 -10.74
CA VAL A 744 24.65 -1.47 -11.90
C VAL A 744 24.86 0.03 -11.69
N ILE A 745 26.11 0.47 -11.61
CA ILE A 745 26.46 1.87 -11.37
C ILE A 745 27.00 2.58 -12.62
N ASP A 746 27.37 1.83 -13.65
CA ASP A 746 27.80 2.36 -14.94
C ASP A 746 27.56 1.34 -16.06
N GLY A 747 27.35 1.81 -17.28
CA GLY A 747 27.15 0.97 -18.48
C GLY A 747 25.76 0.35 -18.63
N GLU A 748 25.68 -0.63 -19.52
CA GLU A 748 24.45 -1.35 -19.89
C GLU A 748 24.76 -2.77 -20.37
N GLY A 749 23.74 -3.64 -20.35
CA GLY A 749 23.97 -5.04 -20.65
C GLY A 749 22.79 -5.96 -20.36
N THR A 750 23.09 -7.25 -20.18
CA THR A 750 22.12 -8.27 -19.79
C THR A 750 22.58 -9.08 -18.59
N ILE A 751 21.62 -9.51 -17.77
CA ILE A 751 21.83 -10.32 -16.57
C ILE A 751 20.89 -11.52 -16.57
N MET A 752 21.43 -12.69 -16.24
CA MET A 752 20.67 -13.94 -16.07
C MET A 752 21.34 -14.84 -15.04
N THR A 753 20.67 -15.92 -14.65
CA THR A 753 21.31 -17.03 -13.94
C THR A 753 21.52 -18.19 -14.91
N ASP A 754 22.59 -18.96 -14.73
CA ASP A 754 22.95 -20.08 -15.62
C ASP A 754 21.96 -21.26 -15.59
N ASP A 755 21.08 -21.31 -14.59
CA ASP A 755 20.01 -22.28 -14.41
C ASP A 755 18.62 -21.78 -14.86
N ASN A 756 18.55 -20.61 -15.50
CA ASN A 756 17.29 -20.00 -15.95
C ASN A 756 17.43 -19.29 -17.29
N ASP A 757 16.56 -19.59 -18.24
CA ASP A 757 16.58 -19.00 -19.59
C ASP A 757 16.12 -17.53 -19.64
N LYS A 758 15.69 -16.96 -18.52
CA LYS A 758 15.20 -15.57 -18.46
C LYS A 758 16.34 -14.56 -18.43
N GLU A 759 16.63 -13.97 -19.59
CA GLU A 759 17.52 -12.82 -19.72
C GLU A 759 16.82 -11.49 -19.39
N LEU A 760 17.44 -10.67 -18.54
CA LEU A 760 16.96 -9.33 -18.21
C LEU A 760 17.93 -8.28 -18.73
N LYS A 761 17.42 -7.24 -19.40
CA LYS A 761 18.22 -6.08 -19.81
C LYS A 761 18.41 -5.12 -18.65
N PHE A 762 19.59 -4.51 -18.58
CA PHE A 762 19.87 -3.47 -17.61
C PHE A 762 20.59 -2.26 -18.18
N LYS A 763 20.50 -1.16 -17.42
CA LYS A 763 21.33 0.04 -17.56
C LYS A 763 21.80 0.54 -16.19
N ALA A 764 22.73 1.49 -16.18
CA ALA A 764 23.19 2.17 -14.97
C ALA A 764 22.01 2.70 -14.12
N GLY A 765 22.12 2.49 -12.81
CA GLY A 765 21.12 2.81 -11.82
C GLY A 765 20.14 1.68 -11.51
N GLU A 766 20.16 0.54 -12.19
CA GLU A 766 19.22 -0.56 -11.95
C GLU A 766 19.75 -1.59 -10.95
N SER A 767 18.84 -2.20 -10.17
CA SER A 767 19.16 -3.14 -9.10
C SER A 767 18.42 -4.48 -9.25
N PHE A 768 19.09 -5.54 -8.82
CA PHE A 768 18.61 -6.91 -8.88
C PHE A 768 18.82 -7.63 -7.54
N PHE A 769 17.88 -8.50 -7.21
CA PHE A 769 17.99 -9.47 -6.13
C PHE A 769 18.02 -10.88 -6.72
N ILE A 770 18.98 -11.67 -6.26
CA ILE A 770 19.17 -13.07 -6.65
C ILE A 770 19.12 -13.93 -5.39
N ASN A 771 18.27 -14.97 -5.39
CA ASN A 771 18.17 -15.88 -4.27
C ASN A 771 19.45 -16.74 -4.10
N ALA A 772 19.65 -17.23 -2.88
CA ALA A 772 20.71 -18.20 -2.58
C ALA A 772 20.50 -19.51 -3.35
N GLY A 773 21.59 -20.25 -3.54
CA GLY A 773 21.62 -21.55 -4.20
C GLY A 773 22.81 -21.68 -5.14
N LYS A 774 23.20 -22.93 -5.44
CA LYS A 774 24.36 -23.26 -6.27
C LYS A 774 24.11 -22.92 -7.74
N ARG A 775 24.45 -21.70 -8.14
CA ARG A 775 24.27 -21.16 -9.51
C ARG A 775 25.28 -20.05 -9.79
N ASN A 776 25.37 -19.60 -11.04
CA ASN A 776 26.14 -18.41 -11.41
C ASN A 776 25.22 -17.32 -11.96
N VAL A 777 25.47 -16.08 -11.58
CA VAL A 777 24.92 -14.90 -12.24
C VAL A 777 25.84 -14.53 -13.39
N VAL A 778 25.30 -14.52 -14.61
CA VAL A 778 26.03 -14.14 -15.81
C VAL A 778 25.63 -12.71 -16.16
N VAL A 779 26.61 -11.81 -16.12
CA VAL A 779 26.47 -10.41 -16.50
C VAL A 779 27.23 -10.18 -17.80
N LYS A 780 26.55 -9.74 -18.84
CA LYS A 780 27.13 -9.45 -20.16
C LYS A 780 26.97 -7.98 -20.52
N GLY A 781 27.94 -7.43 -21.23
CA GLY A 781 27.99 -6.03 -21.63
C GLY A 781 28.88 -5.19 -20.72
N ARG A 782 29.50 -4.17 -21.33
CA ARG A 782 30.43 -3.27 -20.65
C ARG A 782 29.72 -2.51 -19.54
N SER A 783 30.08 -2.79 -18.29
CA SER A 783 29.36 -2.29 -17.14
C SER A 783 30.20 -2.30 -15.86
N THR A 784 29.81 -1.51 -14.88
CA THR A 784 30.36 -1.58 -13.51
C THR A 784 29.24 -1.91 -12.54
N CYS A 785 29.45 -2.94 -11.72
CA CYS A 785 28.47 -3.45 -10.77
C CYS A 785 29.02 -3.42 -9.34
N ILE A 786 28.19 -3.04 -8.38
CA ILE A 786 28.39 -3.23 -6.95
C ILE A 786 27.60 -4.46 -6.52
N ILE A 787 28.31 -5.45 -6.01
CA ILE A 787 27.79 -6.74 -5.58
C ILE A 787 27.82 -6.80 -4.06
N THR A 788 26.70 -7.15 -3.45
CA THR A 788 26.58 -7.26 -1.98
C THR A 788 26.00 -8.61 -1.58
N HIS A 789 26.60 -9.24 -0.57
CA HIS A 789 26.08 -10.44 0.09
C HIS A 789 26.44 -10.44 1.58
N VAL A 790 25.90 -11.40 2.34
CA VAL A 790 26.10 -11.60 3.79
C VAL A 790 27.10 -12.71 4.07
#